data_AF-A0A4V2UTA6-F1
#
_entry.id   AF-A0A4V2UTA6-F1
#
_cell.length_a   1.000
_cell.length_b   1.000
_cell.length_c   1.000
_cell.angle_alpha   90.00
_cell.angle_beta   90.00
_cell.angle_gamma   90.00
#
_symmetry.space_group_name_H-M   'P 1'
#
loop_
_entity.id
_entity.type
_entity.pdbx_description
1 polymer ?
#
loop_
_entity_poly.entity_id
_entity_poly.type
_entity_poly.pdbx_seq_one_letter_code
_entity_poly.pdbx_strand_id
1 'polypeptide(L)'
;MNAPEGAELWLKQGIYAITQTLDLSDYDQAGMSLYGGFNGTETSRSQRDYENNETILDGLGSGRILYIDAEDITANGLIFRNGFIAMLNEGGGAISIHRSGTVLKNCIFRSNISESDRGAGAIYNRSGSGLLIDNCLFENNRTQAYAGDANGGGAIHNWADDVTITNSIFRNNSSHNSGGALYSWYDDLIYIDDCVFEGNQSASSGGAIHMRSQPAISNTEFTGNSSAGDGGAIYSGEELTLDKVIFLNNTAGGDGGAIYTNSGAQTDIVNALFAGNQANGEGGAVFNNGGLKISNATFVSNENSAIAIRPYTADFSNIYNCIFYNNTSPDGTSPDILQPVAGSNAADLDVRRNILQAAIDPAYGSGNLVGIDPLFVDAAGGVYTLQTSSPAIDAGVNALFNDVSATDAAASTDLEGNTRVQGQSIDLGSYELDPSTITKPGCAVITVPADDAGGVALDAGISWNAVADASGYRVFIGTSAGGSDVVNGEQVTGTSFNPPSDFEENTTYYVRVIPFNSAGVATGCTEISFTTETLLRAPGCAVITAPANGAGDVTLGAGISWNAVAGASGYRVFIGTTAGGSEIVSGEEVTGTSFNPPSDFEENTTYYVRVIPYNAAGAATGCTEISFTTETLLRAPDCAVVTAPANGANDVTLRAGISWNAVAGASGYRVFIGTTAGGSEIVSGEEVTGTSFNPPSDFEENTTYYVRVIPYNAAGAATGCTEISFTTETLLRAPDCAVVTAPANGADDVTLEAGISWNAVPGASGYRVFVGTTSGGSDVVSGEEVTATSFNPPGDFEENTTYYVWVIPFNSAGAASGCTEISFTTETLLRAPDCAVVTAPANGANDVTLRAGISWNAVAGASAYRVFIGTTAGGSEIVSGEEVTGTNFNPPGDFEENTTYYVRVIPYNSAGAATGCTEINFTTETLLRVPDCAVVMAPANDANNVSLDANISWHAVAGATGYRVFAGTTPGGMNVANGEEVTDTNYELPTDLEENTTYYVRVIPYNAAGAAVGCTEISFTTTETSKNISRTKYGISPNGDGINDLWIIEGIEYYPENTVSIYNRWGDMVFQIRDYDNQSKIFTGLANRLTRLGAGALPSGTYFFNIKHPDKQGINTVKGFLVLKR
;
A
#
# COMPACT_ATOMS: atom_id res chain seq x y z
N MET A 1 17.46 -45.45 46.13
CA MET A 1 16.34 -46.41 46.28
C MET A 1 16.80 -47.77 45.73
N ASN A 2 16.27 -48.93 46.15
CA ASN A 2 16.64 -50.21 45.51
C ASN A 2 15.46 -50.69 44.65
N ALA A 3 15.45 -50.29 43.38
CA ALA A 3 14.45 -50.68 42.39
C ALA A 3 15.17 -51.25 41.16
N PRO A 4 14.61 -52.28 40.49
CA PRO A 4 15.20 -52.86 39.28
C PRO A 4 14.97 -51.96 38.05
N GLU A 5 15.64 -52.31 36.96
CA GLU A 5 15.61 -51.57 35.69
C GLU A 5 14.17 -51.51 35.16
N GLY A 6 13.76 -50.35 34.65
CA GLY A 6 12.41 -50.10 34.16
C GLY A 6 11.30 -50.10 35.22
N ALA A 7 11.64 -50.07 36.52
CA ALA A 7 10.63 -50.09 37.57
C ALA A 7 9.74 -48.83 37.58
N GLU A 8 8.44 -49.03 37.86
CA GLU A 8 7.52 -47.94 38.15
C GLU A 8 7.27 -47.82 39.66
N LEU A 9 7.40 -46.59 40.18
CA LEU A 9 7.02 -46.24 41.54
C LEU A 9 5.76 -45.40 41.50
N TRP A 10 4.68 -45.89 42.12
CA TRP A 10 3.40 -45.17 42.24
C TRP A 10 3.27 -44.57 43.64
N LEU A 11 3.28 -43.25 43.70
CA LEU A 11 3.25 -42.49 44.94
C LEU A 11 1.83 -42.00 45.24
N LYS A 12 1.31 -42.45 46.39
CA LYS A 12 0.01 -42.01 46.92
C LYS A 12 0.03 -40.50 47.22
N GLN A 13 -1.10 -39.82 47.10
CA GLN A 13 -1.26 -38.44 47.54
C GLN A 13 -0.82 -38.22 48.98
N GLY A 14 -0.22 -37.06 49.22
CA GLY A 14 0.27 -36.67 50.53
C GLY A 14 1.62 -35.96 50.47
N ILE A 15 2.13 -35.59 51.65
CA ILE A 15 3.41 -34.90 51.81
C ILE A 15 4.45 -35.90 52.31
N TYR A 16 5.50 -36.09 51.49
CA TYR A 16 6.67 -36.90 51.77
C TYR A 16 7.80 -35.98 52.21
N ALA A 17 8.12 -35.98 53.50
CA ALA A 17 9.24 -35.24 54.06
C ALA A 17 10.56 -35.92 53.67
N ILE A 18 11.35 -35.26 52.82
CA ILE A 18 12.62 -35.77 52.31
C ILE A 18 13.76 -35.27 53.21
N THR A 19 14.09 -36.06 54.23
CA THR A 19 15.18 -35.74 55.17
C THR A 19 16.57 -36.18 54.68
N GLN A 20 16.62 -36.95 53.59
CA GLN A 20 17.82 -37.38 52.89
C GLN A 20 17.52 -37.40 51.40
N THR A 21 18.46 -36.94 50.57
CA THR A 21 18.32 -36.92 49.11
C THR A 21 17.92 -38.31 48.59
N LEU A 22 16.91 -38.33 47.72
CA LEU A 22 16.56 -39.52 46.97
C LEU A 22 17.63 -39.74 45.89
N ASP A 23 18.45 -40.75 46.08
CA ASP A 23 19.59 -41.05 45.20
C ASP A 23 19.23 -42.13 44.16
N LEU A 24 19.36 -41.74 42.88
CA LEU A 24 19.14 -42.54 41.68
C LEU A 24 20.43 -42.65 40.84
N SER A 25 21.45 -43.26 41.42
CA SER A 25 22.77 -43.44 40.80
C SER A 25 23.14 -44.89 40.48
N ASP A 26 22.23 -45.85 40.71
CA ASP A 26 22.51 -47.26 40.45
C ASP A 26 22.16 -47.60 39.00
N TYR A 27 23.05 -48.29 38.29
CA TYR A 27 22.83 -48.68 36.88
C TYR A 27 21.58 -49.54 36.73
N ASP A 28 21.25 -50.32 37.76
CA ASP A 28 20.02 -51.11 37.80
C ASP A 28 18.74 -50.24 37.89
N GLN A 29 18.82 -48.91 37.87
CA GLN A 29 17.67 -47.99 37.87
C GLN A 29 17.41 -47.32 36.52
N ALA A 30 18.12 -47.70 35.45
CA ALA A 30 17.85 -47.18 34.12
C ALA A 30 16.38 -47.40 33.71
N GLY A 31 15.77 -46.41 33.05
CA GLY A 31 14.36 -46.46 32.63
C GLY A 31 13.34 -46.36 33.77
N MET A 32 13.76 -46.07 35.01
CA MET A 32 12.83 -46.02 36.14
C MET A 32 11.89 -44.80 36.06
N SER A 33 10.62 -45.03 36.42
CA SER A 33 9.57 -44.00 36.40
C SER A 33 8.97 -43.74 37.79
N LEU A 34 8.83 -42.48 38.17
CA LEU A 34 8.13 -42.03 39.38
C LEU A 34 6.81 -41.34 39.01
N TYR A 35 5.69 -41.88 39.49
CA TYR A 35 4.35 -41.36 39.19
C TYR A 35 3.64 -40.89 40.46
N GLY A 36 3.16 -39.65 40.47
CA GLY A 36 2.21 -39.14 41.47
C GLY A 36 0.76 -39.19 40.97
N GLY A 37 -0.18 -38.82 41.84
CA GLY A 37 -1.62 -38.75 41.50
C GLY A 37 -2.47 -39.93 41.95
N PHE A 38 -1.99 -40.78 42.86
CA PHE A 38 -2.72 -41.97 43.30
C PHE A 38 -3.45 -41.72 44.62
N ASN A 39 -4.72 -42.10 44.74
CA ASN A 39 -5.46 -42.11 46.00
C ASN A 39 -5.09 -43.34 46.89
N GLY A 40 -4.43 -44.34 46.30
CA GLY A 40 -3.95 -45.55 46.96
C GLY A 40 -4.90 -46.73 46.88
N THR A 41 -5.87 -46.68 45.96
CA THR A 41 -6.83 -47.77 45.67
C THR A 41 -6.73 -48.27 44.23
N GLU A 42 -5.89 -47.65 43.42
CA GLU A 42 -5.72 -47.92 42.00
C GLU A 42 -5.03 -49.27 41.78
N THR A 43 -5.42 -49.93 40.69
CA THR A 43 -4.84 -51.20 40.21
C THR A 43 -4.13 -51.03 38.85
N SER A 44 -4.27 -49.87 38.20
CA SER A 44 -3.57 -49.51 36.96
C SER A 44 -3.13 -48.06 36.96
N ARG A 45 -2.02 -47.75 36.25
CA ARG A 45 -1.46 -46.39 36.13
C ARG A 45 -2.47 -45.39 35.54
N SER A 46 -3.30 -45.85 34.61
CA SER A 46 -4.33 -45.03 33.94
C SER A 46 -5.44 -44.52 34.86
N GLN A 47 -5.57 -45.07 36.08
CA GLN A 47 -6.57 -44.62 37.05
C GLN A 47 -6.10 -43.42 37.89
N ARG A 48 -4.83 -43.01 37.78
CA ARG A 48 -4.30 -41.86 38.53
C ARG A 48 -4.96 -40.56 38.08
N ASP A 49 -5.14 -39.65 39.02
CA ASP A 49 -5.62 -38.28 38.81
C ASP A 49 -4.65 -37.34 39.54
N TYR A 50 -3.65 -36.87 38.81
CA TYR A 50 -2.54 -36.08 39.37
C TYR A 50 -2.90 -34.62 39.65
N GLU A 51 -4.02 -34.13 39.11
CA GLU A 51 -4.53 -32.79 39.38
C GLU A 51 -5.20 -32.72 40.74
N ASN A 52 -5.96 -33.76 41.11
CA ASN A 52 -6.73 -33.77 42.36
C ASN A 52 -6.05 -34.54 43.51
N ASN A 53 -5.11 -35.43 43.22
CA ASN A 53 -4.40 -36.25 44.23
C ASN A 53 -2.92 -35.85 44.33
N GLU A 54 -2.66 -34.65 44.86
CA GLU A 54 -1.30 -34.10 44.94
C GLU A 54 -0.31 -35.01 45.70
N THR A 55 0.81 -35.33 45.03
CA THR A 55 1.96 -36.04 45.62
C THR A 55 3.13 -35.07 45.79
N ILE A 56 3.43 -34.70 47.04
CA ILE A 56 4.40 -33.66 47.37
C ILE A 56 5.68 -34.26 47.96
N LEU A 57 6.82 -34.02 47.32
CA LEU A 57 8.16 -34.28 47.83
C LEU A 57 8.72 -32.99 48.41
N ASP A 58 8.83 -32.91 49.75
CA ASP A 58 9.20 -31.70 50.49
C ASP A 58 10.63 -31.81 51.04
N GLY A 59 11.56 -31.00 50.53
CA GLY A 59 12.96 -30.96 50.97
C GLY A 59 13.21 -30.26 52.32
N LEU A 60 12.14 -29.71 52.93
CA LEU A 60 12.16 -29.05 54.24
C LEU A 60 13.12 -27.85 54.36
N GLY A 61 13.58 -27.30 53.23
CA GLY A 61 14.58 -26.23 53.18
C GLY A 61 15.97 -26.67 53.64
N SER A 62 16.26 -27.98 53.63
CA SER A 62 17.46 -28.53 54.27
C SER A 62 18.38 -29.35 53.36
N GLY A 63 17.89 -29.80 52.20
CA GLY A 63 18.67 -30.59 51.26
C GLY A 63 17.99 -30.74 49.90
N ARG A 64 18.74 -31.29 48.94
CA ARG A 64 18.24 -31.65 47.62
C ARG A 64 17.23 -32.77 47.71
N ILE A 65 16.19 -32.72 46.87
CA ILE A 65 15.13 -33.73 46.87
C ILE A 65 15.58 -34.98 46.11
N LEU A 66 16.07 -34.81 44.87
CA LEU A 66 16.38 -35.91 43.95
C LEU A 66 17.75 -35.72 43.30
N TYR A 67 18.54 -36.80 43.24
CA TYR A 67 19.79 -36.86 42.49
C TYR A 67 19.70 -37.96 41.44
N ILE A 68 19.92 -37.62 40.18
CA ILE A 68 19.80 -38.52 39.03
C ILE A 68 21.17 -38.66 38.37
N ASP A 69 21.66 -39.89 38.34
CA ASP A 69 22.87 -40.34 37.61
C ASP A 69 22.63 -41.69 36.91
N ALA A 70 21.36 -42.04 36.70
CA ALA A 70 20.89 -43.14 35.86
C ALA A 70 20.23 -42.57 34.59
N GLU A 71 20.18 -43.39 33.52
CA GLU A 71 19.61 -43.01 32.21
C GLU A 71 18.09 -43.22 32.18
N ASP A 72 17.41 -42.44 31.33
CA ASP A 72 15.98 -42.61 31.00
C ASP A 72 15.01 -42.51 32.20
N ILE A 73 15.31 -41.62 33.15
CA ILE A 73 14.46 -41.43 34.33
C ILE A 73 13.24 -40.57 34.00
N THR A 74 12.06 -41.08 34.33
CA THR A 74 10.80 -40.33 34.20
C THR A 74 10.26 -39.91 35.56
N ALA A 75 9.86 -38.65 35.72
CA ALA A 75 9.06 -38.17 36.85
C ALA A 75 7.78 -37.50 36.33
N ASN A 76 6.62 -37.95 36.80
CA ASN A 76 5.33 -37.50 36.28
C ASN A 76 4.26 -37.27 37.37
N GLY A 77 3.69 -36.07 37.44
CA GLY A 77 2.63 -35.73 38.39
C GLY A 77 3.12 -35.50 39.81
N LEU A 78 4.34 -34.97 39.98
CA LEU A 78 4.99 -34.78 41.28
C LEU A 78 5.22 -33.30 41.60
N ILE A 79 5.10 -32.95 42.88
CA ILE A 79 5.39 -31.61 43.39
C ILE A 79 6.70 -31.64 44.17
N PHE A 80 7.74 -30.97 43.67
CA PHE A 80 9.02 -30.78 44.33
C PHE A 80 9.05 -29.40 44.98
N ARG A 81 9.09 -29.35 46.32
CA ARG A 81 9.10 -28.07 47.03
C ARG A 81 10.11 -27.98 48.16
N ASN A 82 10.52 -26.75 48.46
CA ASN A 82 11.47 -26.43 49.53
C ASN A 82 12.77 -27.26 49.46
N GLY A 83 13.19 -27.66 48.25
CA GLY A 83 14.51 -28.22 48.02
C GLY A 83 15.58 -27.16 48.25
N PHE A 84 16.72 -27.56 48.80
CA PHE A 84 17.78 -26.63 49.19
C PHE A 84 19.18 -27.17 48.91
N ILE A 85 20.03 -26.35 48.31
CA ILE A 85 21.46 -26.61 48.15
C ILE A 85 22.28 -25.45 48.75
N ALA A 86 23.26 -25.78 49.60
CA ALA A 86 24.18 -24.81 50.22
C ALA A 86 25.42 -24.53 49.35
N MET A 87 26.06 -23.37 49.59
CA MET A 87 27.17 -22.74 48.85
C MET A 87 28.30 -23.61 48.27
N LEU A 88 28.62 -24.78 48.84
CA LEU A 88 29.77 -25.60 48.40
C LEU A 88 29.39 -26.76 47.46
N ASN A 89 28.11 -26.88 47.12
CA ASN A 89 27.62 -27.98 46.29
C ASN A 89 27.08 -27.42 44.96
N GLU A 90 27.63 -27.88 43.84
CA GLU A 90 26.99 -27.69 42.54
C GLU A 90 25.69 -28.50 42.49
N GLY A 91 24.58 -27.91 42.07
CA GLY A 91 23.31 -28.62 42.00
C GLY A 91 22.05 -27.75 42.02
N GLY A 92 20.93 -28.43 41.82
CA GLY A 92 19.59 -27.86 41.85
C GLY A 92 18.98 -28.10 43.21
N GLY A 93 18.27 -27.11 43.75
CA GLY A 93 17.60 -27.23 45.03
C GLY A 93 16.63 -28.43 45.06
N ALA A 94 15.91 -28.67 43.97
CA ALA A 94 15.05 -29.84 43.83
C ALA A 94 15.79 -31.04 43.23
N ILE A 95 16.28 -30.92 41.99
CA ILE A 95 16.80 -32.04 41.19
C ILE A 95 18.19 -31.70 40.65
N SER A 96 19.09 -32.70 40.67
CA SER A 96 20.33 -32.65 39.88
C SER A 96 20.41 -33.83 38.92
N ILE A 97 20.72 -33.55 37.66
CA ILE A 97 20.75 -34.52 36.55
C ILE A 97 22.17 -34.62 36.00
N HIS A 98 22.70 -35.84 35.89
CA HIS A 98 24.06 -36.13 35.43
C HIS A 98 24.13 -37.08 34.23
N ARG A 99 22.99 -37.64 33.79
CA ARG A 99 22.89 -38.54 32.62
C ARG A 99 21.66 -38.24 31.78
N SER A 100 21.69 -38.72 30.54
CA SER A 100 20.72 -38.43 29.48
C SER A 100 19.35 -39.08 29.66
N GLY A 101 18.35 -38.57 28.94
CA GLY A 101 17.02 -39.17 28.82
C GLY A 101 16.06 -38.85 29.97
N THR A 102 16.34 -37.83 30.78
CA THR A 102 15.40 -37.48 31.87
C THR A 102 14.15 -36.81 31.33
N VAL A 103 12.98 -37.32 31.72
CA VAL A 103 11.66 -36.81 31.31
C VAL A 103 10.89 -36.33 32.54
N LEU A 104 10.51 -35.05 32.54
CA LEU A 104 9.72 -34.41 33.59
C LEU A 104 8.37 -33.98 33.00
N LYS A 105 7.27 -34.57 33.49
CA LYS A 105 5.91 -34.33 32.97
C LYS A 105 4.92 -33.96 34.05
N ASN A 106 4.06 -32.96 33.85
CA ASN A 106 3.01 -32.62 34.82
C ASN A 106 3.56 -32.37 36.23
N CYS A 107 4.76 -31.80 36.34
CA CYS A 107 5.47 -31.61 37.61
C CYS A 107 5.40 -30.15 38.07
N ILE A 108 5.42 -29.94 39.38
CA ILE A 108 5.47 -28.60 39.97
C ILE A 108 6.76 -28.45 40.79
N PHE A 109 7.54 -27.42 40.50
CA PHE A 109 8.73 -27.03 41.24
C PHE A 109 8.45 -25.71 41.97
N ARG A 110 8.30 -25.77 43.30
CA ARG A 110 7.89 -24.60 44.09
C ARG A 110 8.86 -24.25 45.20
N SER A 111 9.30 -22.99 45.24
CA SER A 111 10.09 -22.45 46.37
C SER A 111 11.38 -23.22 46.65
N ASN A 112 12.01 -23.76 45.60
CA ASN A 112 13.30 -24.41 45.72
C ASN A 112 14.42 -23.37 45.62
N ILE A 113 15.47 -23.55 46.43
CA ILE A 113 16.52 -22.56 46.63
C ILE A 113 17.88 -23.18 46.41
N SER A 114 18.77 -22.45 45.74
CA SER A 114 20.20 -22.75 45.75
C SER A 114 21.01 -21.53 46.19
N GLU A 115 21.89 -21.72 47.15
CA GLU A 115 22.91 -20.73 47.56
C GLU A 115 24.25 -20.95 46.83
N SER A 116 24.29 -21.91 45.90
CA SER A 116 25.49 -22.22 45.12
C SER A 116 25.71 -21.17 44.03
N ASP A 117 26.97 -20.80 43.83
CA ASP A 117 27.42 -19.91 42.76
C ASP A 117 27.27 -20.50 41.35
N ARG A 118 27.05 -21.82 41.27
CA ARG A 118 26.82 -22.56 40.02
C ARG A 118 25.50 -23.33 40.04
N GLY A 119 24.59 -22.98 40.94
CA GLY A 119 23.38 -23.74 41.19
C GLY A 119 22.17 -23.33 40.35
N ALA A 120 21.08 -24.06 40.56
CA ALA A 120 19.74 -23.68 40.11
C ALA A 120 18.77 -23.74 41.29
N GLY A 121 17.76 -22.88 41.34
CA GLY A 121 16.74 -22.97 42.38
C GLY A 121 16.04 -24.34 42.36
N ALA A 122 15.63 -24.83 41.18
CA ALA A 122 14.97 -26.12 41.02
C ALA A 122 15.88 -27.20 40.41
N ILE A 123 16.23 -27.07 39.12
CA ILE A 123 16.87 -28.15 38.34
C ILE A 123 18.26 -27.72 37.88
N TYR A 124 19.25 -28.53 38.21
CA TYR A 124 20.59 -28.42 37.64
C TYR A 124 20.85 -29.59 36.72
N ASN A 125 20.98 -29.32 35.43
CA ASN A 125 21.33 -30.32 34.42
C ASN A 125 22.80 -30.16 34.04
N ARG A 126 23.63 -31.16 34.37
CA ARG A 126 25.08 -31.09 34.15
C ARG A 126 25.51 -31.70 32.82
N SER A 127 24.93 -32.85 32.47
CA SER A 127 25.35 -33.68 31.34
C SER A 127 24.21 -34.55 30.81
N GLY A 128 22.97 -34.27 31.22
CA GLY A 128 21.80 -35.01 30.76
C GLY A 128 21.27 -34.46 29.45
N SER A 129 21.89 -34.90 28.34
CA SER A 129 21.32 -34.64 27.00
C SER A 129 19.93 -35.27 26.86
N GLY A 130 19.04 -34.62 26.14
CA GLY A 130 17.66 -35.07 25.96
C GLY A 130 16.78 -34.85 27.19
N LEU A 131 16.99 -33.74 27.92
CA LEU A 131 16.08 -33.35 29.00
C LEU A 131 14.77 -32.84 28.39
N LEU A 132 13.67 -33.56 28.65
CA LEU A 132 12.32 -33.15 28.28
C LEU A 132 11.57 -32.63 29.51
N ILE A 133 11.10 -31.38 29.44
CA ILE A 133 10.23 -30.76 30.42
C ILE A 133 8.92 -30.44 29.72
N ASP A 134 7.82 -31.06 30.14
CA ASP A 134 6.54 -30.94 29.47
C ASP A 134 5.39 -30.77 30.48
N ASN A 135 4.52 -29.79 30.24
CA ASN A 135 3.41 -29.44 31.13
C ASN A 135 3.83 -29.22 32.59
N CYS A 136 4.91 -28.48 32.84
CA CYS A 136 5.45 -28.27 34.17
C CYS A 136 5.27 -26.82 34.66
N LEU A 137 5.18 -26.64 35.98
CA LEU A 137 5.13 -25.32 36.63
C LEU A 137 6.37 -25.09 37.49
N PHE A 138 7.14 -24.05 37.20
CA PHE A 138 8.25 -23.57 38.01
C PHE A 138 7.86 -22.25 38.68
N GLU A 139 7.66 -22.28 39.99
CA GLU A 139 7.14 -21.14 40.72
C GLU A 139 8.00 -20.76 41.94
N ASN A 140 8.38 -19.48 42.02
CA ASN A 140 9.14 -18.92 43.16
C ASN A 140 10.45 -19.66 43.46
N ASN A 141 11.08 -20.29 42.45
CA ASN A 141 12.41 -20.87 42.62
C ASN A 141 13.47 -19.78 42.50
N ARG A 142 14.54 -19.89 43.29
CA ARG A 142 15.55 -18.84 43.29
C ARG A 142 16.97 -19.31 43.56
N THR A 143 17.91 -18.59 42.97
CA THR A 143 19.31 -18.59 43.44
C THR A 143 19.52 -17.42 44.40
N GLN A 144 20.21 -17.68 45.51
CA GLN A 144 20.48 -16.69 46.55
C GLN A 144 21.99 -16.43 46.60
N ALA A 145 22.38 -15.16 46.53
CA ALA A 145 23.77 -14.73 46.36
C ALA A 145 24.72 -15.19 47.47
N TYR A 146 25.90 -15.64 47.06
CA TYR A 146 27.16 -15.38 47.77
C TYR A 146 28.11 -14.65 46.80
N ALA A 147 28.93 -13.73 47.32
CA ALA A 147 29.64 -12.72 46.53
C ALA A 147 30.53 -13.26 45.38
N GLY A 148 30.33 -12.75 44.16
CA GLY A 148 31.25 -12.84 43.00
C GLY A 148 30.83 -13.83 41.89
N ASP A 149 30.73 -13.32 40.65
CA ASP A 149 30.67 -14.02 39.34
C ASP A 149 30.05 -15.42 39.31
N ALA A 150 28.81 -15.55 39.81
CA ALA A 150 28.10 -16.82 39.97
C ALA A 150 27.16 -17.13 38.78
N ASN A 151 27.49 -18.05 37.89
CA ASN A 151 26.63 -18.48 36.76
C ASN A 151 25.46 -19.35 37.28
N GLY A 152 24.20 -18.94 37.16
CA GLY A 152 23.09 -19.84 37.53
C GLY A 152 21.68 -19.27 37.32
N GLY A 153 20.76 -20.13 36.86
CA GLY A 153 19.37 -19.76 36.59
C GLY A 153 18.45 -19.95 37.80
N GLY A 154 17.46 -19.07 37.94
CA GLY A 154 16.60 -19.06 39.14
C GLY A 154 15.74 -20.31 39.29
N ALA A 155 15.28 -20.90 38.19
CA ALA A 155 14.63 -22.22 38.18
C ALA A 155 15.56 -23.31 37.65
N ILE A 156 16.13 -23.12 36.47
CA ILE A 156 16.90 -24.13 35.74
C ILE A 156 18.27 -23.58 35.38
N HIS A 157 19.31 -24.38 35.64
CA HIS A 157 20.66 -24.17 35.12
C HIS A 157 21.06 -25.38 34.28
N ASN A 158 21.32 -25.14 33.00
CA ASN A 158 21.63 -26.17 32.03
C ASN A 158 23.07 -26.09 31.51
N TRP A 159 23.75 -27.23 31.50
CA TRP A 159 25.08 -27.48 30.95
C TRP A 159 25.08 -28.66 29.96
N ALA A 160 23.92 -29.16 29.55
CA ALA A 160 23.82 -30.28 28.62
C ALA A 160 23.16 -29.84 27.30
N ASP A 161 23.35 -30.67 26.30
CA ASP A 161 22.85 -30.46 24.94
C ASP A 161 21.40 -30.97 24.84
N ASP A 162 20.65 -30.56 23.82
CA ASP A 162 19.28 -31.04 23.55
C ASP A 162 18.30 -30.92 24.73
N VAL A 163 17.91 -29.69 25.06
CA VAL A 163 16.84 -29.44 26.04
C VAL A 163 15.56 -29.04 25.33
N THR A 164 14.47 -29.75 25.63
CA THR A 164 13.13 -29.44 25.13
C THR A 164 12.23 -29.05 26.29
N ILE A 165 11.61 -27.87 26.19
CA ILE A 165 10.65 -27.35 27.17
C ILE A 165 9.35 -27.03 26.46
N THR A 166 8.28 -27.74 26.79
CA THR A 166 6.97 -27.59 26.16
C THR A 166 5.85 -27.36 27.19
N ASN A 167 4.79 -26.64 26.81
CA ASN A 167 3.55 -26.53 27.59
C ASN A 167 3.76 -26.04 29.04
N SER A 168 4.83 -25.30 29.32
CA SER A 168 5.33 -25.09 30.69
C SER A 168 5.29 -23.63 31.13
N ILE A 169 5.12 -23.42 32.44
CA ILE A 169 5.00 -22.09 33.04
C ILE A 169 6.15 -21.84 34.00
N PHE A 170 6.85 -20.72 33.83
CA PHE A 170 7.88 -20.19 34.72
C PHE A 170 7.39 -18.89 35.34
N ARG A 171 7.01 -18.93 36.61
CA ARG A 171 6.42 -17.80 37.31
C ARG A 171 7.25 -17.34 38.51
N ASN A 172 7.56 -16.05 38.58
CA ASN A 172 8.20 -15.40 39.73
C ASN A 172 9.50 -16.09 40.17
N ASN A 173 10.25 -16.69 39.25
CA ASN A 173 11.57 -17.24 39.56
C ASN A 173 12.59 -16.10 39.53
N SER A 174 13.59 -16.17 40.41
CA SER A 174 14.57 -15.10 40.53
C SER A 174 15.99 -15.60 40.59
N SER A 175 16.89 -14.99 39.81
CA SER A 175 18.33 -15.22 39.89
C SER A 175 19.06 -13.99 40.41
N HIS A 176 20.09 -14.20 41.23
CA HIS A 176 21.01 -13.11 41.60
C HIS A 176 22.07 -12.82 40.53
N ASN A 177 22.11 -13.58 39.44
CA ASN A 177 22.94 -13.25 38.29
C ASN A 177 22.06 -13.17 37.04
N SER A 178 22.21 -14.08 36.09
CA SER A 178 21.47 -14.07 34.83
C SER A 178 20.45 -15.20 34.74
N GLY A 179 19.40 -15.02 33.94
CA GLY A 179 18.38 -16.04 33.70
C GLY A 179 17.48 -16.26 34.92
N GLY A 180 16.54 -15.34 35.17
CA GLY A 180 15.66 -15.43 36.34
C GLY A 180 14.85 -16.74 36.39
N ALA A 181 14.53 -17.31 35.24
CA ALA A 181 14.01 -18.67 35.12
C ALA A 181 15.09 -19.65 34.64
N LEU A 182 15.65 -19.41 33.45
CA LEU A 182 16.51 -20.37 32.77
C LEU A 182 17.86 -19.75 32.41
N TYR A 183 18.93 -20.48 32.73
CA TYR A 183 20.28 -20.16 32.30
C TYR A 183 20.88 -21.35 31.56
N SER A 184 21.38 -21.13 30.33
CA SER A 184 22.10 -22.14 29.55
C SER A 184 23.39 -21.57 28.95
N TRP A 185 24.44 -22.40 28.85
CA TRP A 185 25.78 -21.95 28.50
C TRP A 185 26.42 -22.58 27.26
N TYR A 186 26.14 -23.84 26.93
CA TYR A 186 26.75 -24.50 25.77
C TYR A 186 26.00 -24.20 24.47
N ASP A 187 26.71 -24.28 23.34
CA ASP A 187 26.32 -23.72 22.03
C ASP A 187 25.20 -24.51 21.30
N ASP A 188 24.59 -25.52 21.91
CA ASP A 188 23.63 -26.43 21.26
C ASP A 188 22.17 -25.95 21.31
N LEU A 189 21.32 -26.54 20.46
CA LEU A 189 19.93 -26.13 20.25
C LEU A 189 19.07 -26.35 21.51
N ILE A 190 18.33 -25.31 21.92
CA ILE A 190 17.30 -25.41 22.96
C ILE A 190 15.95 -25.10 22.32
N TYR A 191 14.99 -26.02 22.47
CA TYR A 191 13.65 -25.87 21.93
C TYR A 191 12.67 -25.51 23.06
N ILE A 192 12.01 -24.36 22.93
CA ILE A 192 10.98 -23.89 23.87
C ILE A 192 9.71 -23.62 23.08
N ASP A 193 8.61 -24.28 23.45
CA ASP A 193 7.35 -24.16 22.72
C ASP A 193 6.14 -24.17 23.64
N ASP A 194 5.11 -23.38 23.34
CA ASP A 194 3.87 -23.26 24.12
C ASP A 194 4.16 -23.02 25.63
N CYS A 195 5.02 -22.04 25.92
CA CYS A 195 5.45 -21.74 27.29
C CYS A 195 5.05 -20.34 27.74
N VAL A 196 5.03 -20.12 29.05
CA VAL A 196 4.78 -18.81 29.65
C VAL A 196 5.86 -18.47 30.68
N PHE A 197 6.54 -17.34 30.49
CA PHE A 197 7.50 -16.76 31.43
C PHE A 197 6.91 -15.49 32.03
N GLU A 198 6.50 -15.55 33.29
CA GLU A 198 5.79 -14.46 33.96
C GLU A 198 6.53 -13.97 35.21
N GLY A 199 6.83 -12.68 35.28
CA GLY A 199 7.36 -12.06 36.49
C GLY A 199 8.74 -12.55 36.95
N ASN A 200 9.53 -13.17 36.06
CA ASN A 200 10.85 -13.67 36.40
C ASN A 200 11.87 -12.53 36.46
N GLN A 201 12.84 -12.64 37.36
CA GLN A 201 13.74 -11.53 37.68
C GLN A 201 15.21 -11.96 37.70
N SER A 202 16.08 -11.16 37.10
CA SER A 202 17.53 -11.36 37.19
C SER A 202 18.23 -10.06 37.62
N ALA A 203 19.36 -10.19 38.33
CA ALA A 203 20.14 -9.04 38.78
C ALA A 203 21.26 -8.64 37.81
N SER A 204 21.42 -9.35 36.70
CA SER A 204 22.46 -9.13 35.69
C SER A 204 21.85 -9.02 34.28
N SER A 205 21.59 -10.13 33.59
CA SER A 205 20.99 -10.10 32.25
C SER A 205 19.96 -11.21 32.06
N GLY A 206 19.00 -11.03 31.14
CA GLY A 206 17.99 -12.03 30.82
C GLY A 206 17.04 -12.28 31.99
N GLY A 207 16.05 -11.39 32.18
CA GLY A 207 15.15 -11.45 33.34
C GLY A 207 14.40 -12.78 33.44
N ALA A 208 14.04 -13.40 32.31
CA ALA A 208 13.55 -14.77 32.24
C ALA A 208 14.66 -15.74 31.80
N ILE A 209 15.25 -15.50 30.63
CA ILE A 209 16.15 -16.43 29.97
C ILE A 209 17.48 -15.75 29.69
N HIS A 210 18.57 -16.42 30.04
CA HIS A 210 19.91 -16.04 29.60
C HIS A 210 20.59 -17.24 28.94
N MET A 211 20.98 -17.08 27.69
CA MET A 211 21.55 -18.15 26.88
C MET A 211 22.80 -17.69 26.14
N ARG A 212 23.72 -18.64 25.92
CA ARG A 212 24.84 -18.56 24.97
C ARG A 212 24.76 -19.66 23.92
N SER A 213 23.55 -20.11 23.64
CA SER A 213 23.23 -21.22 22.76
C SER A 213 22.34 -20.72 21.62
N GLN A 214 21.93 -21.59 20.69
CA GLN A 214 21.00 -21.24 19.60
C GLN A 214 19.55 -21.62 19.95
N PRO A 215 18.78 -20.84 20.74
CA PRO A 215 17.40 -21.21 21.05
C PRO A 215 16.45 -20.99 19.87
N ALA A 216 15.58 -21.98 19.67
CA ALA A 216 14.36 -21.83 18.88
C ALA A 216 13.17 -21.75 19.85
N ILE A 217 12.50 -20.61 19.87
CA ILE A 217 11.36 -20.35 20.76
C ILE A 217 10.12 -20.07 19.94
N SER A 218 9.07 -20.85 20.16
CA SER A 218 7.79 -20.68 19.47
C SER A 218 6.59 -20.64 20.42
N ASN A 219 5.49 -20.01 19.97
CA ASN A 219 4.20 -20.01 20.68
C ASN A 219 4.31 -19.63 22.18
N THR A 220 5.22 -18.73 22.52
CA THR A 220 5.63 -18.49 23.91
C THR A 220 5.40 -17.04 24.32
N GLU A 221 4.92 -16.84 25.55
CA GLU A 221 4.66 -15.53 26.13
C GLU A 221 5.67 -15.17 27.23
N PHE A 222 6.18 -13.94 27.19
CA PHE A 222 7.04 -13.31 28.19
C PHE A 222 6.37 -12.07 28.75
N THR A 223 5.89 -12.14 29.99
CA THR A 223 5.11 -11.05 30.60
C THR A 223 5.71 -10.59 31.92
N GLY A 224 6.02 -9.30 32.01
CA GLY A 224 6.48 -8.66 33.25
C GLY A 224 7.82 -9.17 33.78
N ASN A 225 8.68 -9.71 32.92
CA ASN A 225 10.02 -10.14 33.32
C ASN A 225 10.96 -8.93 33.42
N SER A 226 11.91 -8.99 34.35
CA SER A 226 12.79 -7.85 34.63
C SER A 226 14.25 -8.24 34.83
N SER A 227 15.15 -7.48 34.22
CA SER A 227 16.60 -7.57 34.43
C SER A 227 17.14 -6.24 34.96
N ALA A 228 18.10 -6.27 35.89
CA ALA A 228 18.80 -5.05 36.32
C ALA A 228 19.85 -4.55 35.31
N GLY A 229 20.31 -5.40 34.40
CA GLY A 229 21.12 -5.05 33.22
C GLY A 229 20.30 -5.29 31.96
N ASP A 230 20.85 -6.06 31.01
CA ASP A 230 20.31 -6.14 29.65
C ASP A 230 19.30 -7.29 29.47
N GLY A 231 18.41 -7.15 28.48
CA GLY A 231 17.45 -8.20 28.11
C GLY A 231 16.43 -8.45 29.21
N GLY A 232 15.39 -7.62 29.30
CA GLY A 232 14.40 -7.72 30.38
C GLY A 232 13.67 -9.06 30.43
N ALA A 233 13.48 -9.70 29.27
CA ALA A 233 13.05 -11.10 29.18
C ALA A 233 14.22 -12.02 28.77
N ILE A 234 14.82 -11.78 27.61
CA ILE A 234 15.80 -12.66 26.99
C ILE A 234 17.12 -11.92 26.79
N TYR A 235 18.21 -12.56 27.21
CA TYR A 235 19.55 -12.26 26.76
C TYR A 235 20.07 -13.44 25.93
N SER A 236 20.42 -13.20 24.67
CA SER A 236 21.07 -14.20 23.81
C SER A 236 22.51 -13.79 23.46
N GLY A 237 23.43 -14.72 23.66
CA GLY A 237 24.82 -14.61 23.22
C GLY A 237 25.07 -15.04 21.77
N GLU A 238 24.16 -15.83 21.19
CA GLU A 238 24.28 -16.47 19.87
C GLU A 238 22.94 -16.33 19.09
N GLU A 239 22.76 -17.10 18.00
CA GLU A 239 21.61 -17.03 17.09
C GLU A 239 20.29 -17.26 17.82
N LEU A 240 19.27 -16.46 17.52
CA LEU A 240 17.99 -16.50 18.21
C LEU A 240 16.86 -16.54 17.19
N THR A 241 16.07 -17.62 17.20
CA THR A 241 14.91 -17.78 16.33
C THR A 241 13.63 -17.74 17.15
N LEU A 242 12.74 -16.82 16.79
CA LEU A 242 11.49 -16.56 17.47
C LEU A 242 10.32 -16.62 16.48
N ASP A 243 9.31 -17.44 16.75
CA ASP A 243 8.07 -17.50 15.96
C ASP A 243 6.83 -17.48 16.86
N LYS A 244 5.84 -16.62 16.59
CA LYS A 244 4.61 -16.54 17.39
C LYS A 244 4.87 -16.29 18.87
N VAL A 245 5.69 -15.28 19.15
CA VAL A 245 6.09 -14.92 20.51
C VAL A 245 5.48 -13.59 20.94
N ILE A 246 5.19 -13.49 22.23
CA ILE A 246 4.57 -12.31 22.82
C ILE A 246 5.45 -11.78 23.94
N PHE A 247 5.79 -10.49 23.93
CA PHE A 247 6.55 -9.80 24.95
C PHE A 247 5.76 -8.62 25.49
N LEU A 248 5.25 -8.74 26.73
CA LEU A 248 4.43 -7.73 27.38
C LEU A 248 5.11 -7.17 28.63
N ASN A 249 5.28 -5.86 28.69
CA ASN A 249 5.71 -5.15 29.89
C ASN A 249 7.03 -5.68 30.50
N ASN A 250 7.97 -6.16 29.69
CA ASN A 250 9.29 -6.57 30.17
C ASN A 250 10.18 -5.34 30.35
N THR A 251 11.06 -5.37 31.35
CA THR A 251 11.86 -4.20 31.74
C THR A 251 13.34 -4.53 31.90
N ALA A 252 14.21 -3.73 31.28
CA ALA A 252 15.66 -3.82 31.43
C ALA A 252 16.23 -2.56 32.08
N GLY A 253 17.13 -2.75 33.05
CA GLY A 253 17.92 -1.67 33.64
C GLY A 253 19.03 -1.15 32.73
N GLY A 254 19.43 -1.95 31.73
CA GLY A 254 20.32 -1.61 30.62
C GLY A 254 19.57 -1.55 29.28
N ASP A 255 20.09 -2.24 28.27
CA ASP A 255 19.56 -2.26 26.90
C ASP A 255 18.59 -3.43 26.66
N GLY A 256 17.68 -3.30 25.70
CA GLY A 256 16.80 -4.40 25.27
C GLY A 256 15.72 -4.75 26.30
N GLY A 257 14.67 -3.94 26.39
CA GLY A 257 13.64 -4.10 27.43
C GLY A 257 12.93 -5.45 27.40
N ALA A 258 12.80 -6.05 26.22
CA ALA A 258 12.43 -7.46 26.07
C ALA A 258 13.66 -8.32 25.73
N ILE A 259 14.35 -8.01 24.63
CA ILE A 259 15.41 -8.85 24.08
C ILE A 259 16.69 -8.03 23.95
N TYR A 260 17.78 -8.62 24.42
CA TYR A 260 19.13 -8.21 24.07
C TYR A 260 19.84 -9.35 23.33
N THR A 261 20.43 -9.06 22.17
CA THR A 261 21.29 -10.00 21.45
C THR A 261 22.71 -9.46 21.32
N ASN A 262 23.70 -10.30 21.63
CA ASN A 262 25.11 -9.93 21.60
C ASN A 262 25.74 -10.18 20.20
N SER A 263 26.97 -9.68 19.99
CA SER A 263 27.58 -9.55 18.66
C SER A 263 27.82 -10.87 17.92
N GLY A 264 27.50 -10.90 16.61
CA GLY A 264 28.01 -11.87 15.62
C GLY A 264 27.02 -12.93 15.14
N ALA A 265 25.81 -12.98 15.71
CA ALA A 265 24.79 -13.95 15.35
C ALA A 265 23.51 -13.28 14.80
N GLN A 266 22.80 -14.02 13.95
CA GLN A 266 21.54 -13.61 13.33
C GLN A 266 20.39 -13.73 14.35
N THR A 267 19.42 -12.82 14.31
CA THR A 267 18.21 -12.90 15.11
C THR A 267 17.01 -12.83 14.19
N ASP A 268 16.22 -13.89 14.14
CA ASP A 268 15.08 -14.02 13.26
C ASP A 268 13.79 -14.01 14.09
N ILE A 269 12.94 -13.01 13.85
CA ILE A 269 11.70 -12.80 14.60
C ILE A 269 10.53 -12.78 13.64
N VAL A 270 9.59 -13.70 13.82
CA VAL A 270 8.42 -13.84 12.96
C VAL A 270 7.16 -13.88 13.81
N ASN A 271 6.07 -13.27 13.33
CA ASN A 271 4.76 -13.35 13.95
C ASN A 271 4.74 -12.89 15.42
N ALA A 272 5.41 -11.79 15.76
CA ALA A 272 5.66 -11.43 17.16
C ALA A 272 4.92 -10.16 17.61
N LEU A 273 4.57 -10.10 18.90
CA LEU A 273 4.03 -8.90 19.54
C LEU A 273 4.97 -8.39 20.64
N PHE A 274 5.34 -7.12 20.57
CA PHE A 274 6.12 -6.40 21.58
C PHE A 274 5.33 -5.21 22.10
N ALA A 275 4.77 -5.32 23.30
CA ALA A 275 3.90 -4.30 23.87
C ALA A 275 4.38 -3.82 25.25
N GLY A 276 4.56 -2.51 25.42
CA GLY A 276 4.83 -1.92 26.74
C GLY A 276 6.22 -2.24 27.32
N ASN A 277 7.16 -2.73 26.53
CA ASN A 277 8.50 -3.07 27.01
C ASN A 277 9.36 -1.81 27.20
N GLN A 278 10.24 -1.82 28.21
CA GLN A 278 10.95 -0.63 28.65
C GLN A 278 12.44 -0.93 28.90
N ALA A 279 13.31 -0.04 28.40
CA ALA A 279 14.75 -0.06 28.68
C ALA A 279 15.21 1.30 29.20
N ASN A 280 16.10 1.31 30.19
CA ASN A 280 16.80 2.54 30.58
C ASN A 280 17.90 2.93 29.58
N GLY A 281 18.47 1.95 28.88
CA GLY A 281 19.40 2.09 27.77
C GLY A 281 18.69 2.15 26.41
N GLU A 282 19.26 1.64 25.34
CA GLU A 282 18.66 1.63 24.00
C GLU A 282 17.78 0.38 23.78
N GLY A 283 16.80 0.48 22.86
CA GLY A 283 16.01 -0.68 22.43
C GLY A 283 14.97 -1.09 23.47
N GLY A 284 13.96 -0.25 23.67
CA GLY A 284 12.82 -0.48 24.55
C GLY A 284 12.19 -1.86 24.43
N ALA A 285 12.11 -2.44 23.23
CA ALA A 285 11.81 -3.86 23.05
C ALA A 285 13.07 -4.65 22.71
N VAL A 286 13.73 -4.32 21.60
CA VAL A 286 14.85 -5.11 21.07
C VAL A 286 16.09 -4.25 20.95
N PHE A 287 17.16 -4.71 21.60
CA PHE A 287 18.52 -4.25 21.29
C PHE A 287 19.24 -5.37 20.56
N ASN A 288 19.75 -5.08 19.36
CA ASN A 288 20.48 -6.04 18.55
C ASN A 288 21.88 -5.54 18.20
N ASN A 289 22.86 -6.40 18.43
CA ASN A 289 24.28 -6.14 18.24
C ASN A 289 24.92 -6.97 17.10
N GLY A 290 24.09 -7.71 16.35
CA GLY A 290 24.45 -8.64 15.26
C GLY A 290 23.56 -8.42 14.02
N GLY A 291 23.11 -9.49 13.37
CA GLY A 291 22.10 -9.43 12.31
C GLY A 291 20.69 -9.49 12.88
N LEU A 292 19.73 -8.77 12.28
CA LEU A 292 18.34 -8.74 12.76
C LEU A 292 17.35 -8.82 11.59
N LYS A 293 16.62 -9.93 11.48
CA LYS A 293 15.51 -10.06 10.55
C LYS A 293 14.20 -10.16 11.31
N ILE A 294 13.24 -9.31 10.95
CA ILE A 294 11.92 -9.29 11.55
C ILE A 294 10.89 -9.28 10.43
N SER A 295 9.87 -10.14 10.56
CA SER A 295 8.72 -10.10 9.68
C SER A 295 7.41 -10.25 10.43
N ASN A 296 6.41 -9.46 10.04
CA ASN A 296 5.04 -9.54 10.56
C ASN A 296 4.97 -9.46 12.10
N ALA A 297 5.61 -8.43 12.65
CA ALA A 297 5.59 -8.14 14.08
C ALA A 297 4.92 -6.80 14.40
N THR A 298 4.35 -6.68 15.59
CA THR A 298 3.74 -5.44 16.09
C THR A 298 4.52 -4.92 17.30
N PHE A 299 5.02 -3.69 17.21
CA PHE A 299 5.72 -2.96 18.26
C PHE A 299 4.87 -1.80 18.74
N VAL A 300 4.31 -1.90 19.94
CA VAL A 300 3.38 -0.91 20.47
C VAL A 300 3.74 -0.43 21.87
N SER A 301 3.77 0.88 22.06
CA SER A 301 4.02 1.49 23.39
C SER A 301 5.30 1.04 24.09
N ASN A 302 6.34 0.71 23.34
CA ASN A 302 7.66 0.45 23.90
C ASN A 302 8.37 1.78 24.19
N GLU A 303 9.12 1.84 25.30
CA GLU A 303 9.83 3.05 25.74
C GLU A 303 11.32 2.94 25.49
N ASN A 304 11.89 3.99 24.87
CA ASN A 304 13.30 4.15 24.53
C ASN A 304 13.73 3.50 23.19
N SER A 305 13.01 3.88 22.12
CA SER A 305 13.05 3.32 20.76
C SER A 305 12.67 1.85 20.73
N ALA A 306 11.63 1.44 19.99
CA ALA A 306 11.20 0.03 20.00
C ALA A 306 12.35 -0.92 19.64
N ILE A 307 13.15 -0.56 18.63
CA ILE A 307 14.32 -1.34 18.20
C ILE A 307 15.56 -0.43 18.17
N ALA A 308 16.68 -0.93 18.69
CA ALA A 308 18.00 -0.34 18.50
C ALA A 308 18.93 -1.32 17.76
N ILE A 309 19.53 -0.85 16.66
CA ILE A 309 20.37 -1.66 15.77
C ILE A 309 21.82 -1.14 15.85
N ARG A 310 22.72 -1.98 16.39
CA ARG A 310 24.14 -1.66 16.65
C ARG A 310 25.09 -2.75 16.14
N PRO A 311 25.02 -3.18 14.88
CA PRO A 311 25.78 -4.32 14.40
C PRO A 311 27.30 -4.06 14.50
N TYR A 312 28.01 -4.98 15.18
CA TYR A 312 29.48 -4.97 15.17
C TYR A 312 30.06 -5.49 13.85
N THR A 313 29.33 -6.34 13.15
CA THR A 313 29.69 -7.03 11.90
C THR A 313 28.85 -6.49 10.73
N ALA A 314 29.21 -6.84 9.49
CA ALA A 314 28.49 -6.38 8.29
C ALA A 314 27.30 -7.29 7.97
N ASP A 315 26.50 -7.62 8.98
CA ASP A 315 25.37 -8.55 8.84
C ASP A 315 24.10 -7.81 8.43
N PHE A 316 23.30 -8.46 7.58
CA PHE A 316 22.08 -7.91 7.02
C PHE A 316 21.00 -7.77 8.10
N SER A 317 20.34 -6.62 8.13
CA SER A 317 19.18 -6.39 8.99
C SER A 317 17.95 -6.05 8.16
N ASN A 318 16.89 -6.85 8.29
CA ASN A 318 15.67 -6.73 7.50
C ASN A 318 14.48 -6.52 8.44
N ILE A 319 13.66 -5.50 8.21
CA ILE A 319 12.43 -5.28 9.00
C ILE A 319 11.28 -5.11 8.03
N TYR A 320 10.43 -6.12 7.95
CA TYR A 320 9.38 -6.22 6.95
C TYR A 320 8.00 -6.44 7.55
N ASN A 321 6.99 -5.91 6.87
CA ASN A 321 5.59 -6.21 7.16
C ASN A 321 5.18 -5.93 8.62
N CYS A 322 5.85 -5.02 9.33
CA CYS A 322 5.65 -4.75 10.74
C CYS A 322 4.75 -3.51 10.99
N ILE A 323 4.18 -3.43 12.19
CA ILE A 323 3.48 -2.24 12.67
C ILE A 323 4.23 -1.66 13.87
N PHE A 324 4.56 -0.36 13.80
CA PHE A 324 5.08 0.41 14.92
C PHE A 324 4.08 1.51 15.29
N TYR A 325 3.63 1.52 16.55
CA TYR A 325 2.62 2.47 17.00
C TYR A 325 2.77 2.88 18.47
N ASN A 326 2.63 4.18 18.75
CA ASN A 326 2.75 4.76 20.09
C ASN A 326 4.03 4.42 20.90
N ASN A 327 5.12 3.99 20.27
CA ASN A 327 6.45 3.87 20.86
C ASN A 327 7.06 5.26 21.14
N THR A 328 7.99 5.34 22.08
CA THR A 328 8.64 6.61 22.46
C THR A 328 10.17 6.51 22.40
N SER A 329 10.86 7.62 22.12
CA SER A 329 12.31 7.75 22.28
C SER A 329 12.64 8.94 23.19
N PRO A 330 13.80 8.97 23.87
CA PRO A 330 14.15 10.05 24.80
C PRO A 330 14.25 11.43 24.15
N ASP A 331 14.63 11.46 22.87
CA ASP A 331 14.75 12.66 22.05
C ASP A 331 13.50 12.97 21.20
N GLY A 332 12.54 12.04 21.16
CA GLY A 332 11.34 12.10 20.33
C GLY A 332 11.56 11.94 18.82
N THR A 333 12.78 11.65 18.35
CA THR A 333 13.10 11.64 16.91
C THR A 333 13.13 10.25 16.26
N SER A 334 13.35 9.19 17.03
CA SER A 334 13.44 7.82 16.50
C SER A 334 12.69 6.82 17.41
N PRO A 335 11.38 7.01 17.62
CA PRO A 335 10.59 6.16 18.52
C PRO A 335 10.49 4.69 18.06
N ASP A 336 10.60 4.42 16.76
CA ASP A 336 10.40 3.08 16.21
C ASP A 336 11.72 2.32 16.09
N ILE A 337 12.63 2.83 15.25
CA ILE A 337 13.90 2.19 14.93
C ILE A 337 15.02 3.21 15.11
N LEU A 338 15.89 2.96 16.08
CA LEU A 338 17.13 3.70 16.27
C LEU A 338 18.22 3.12 15.37
N GLN A 339 18.42 3.78 14.24
CA GLN A 339 19.28 3.34 13.14
C GLN A 339 20.78 3.30 13.53
N PRO A 340 21.61 2.53 12.80
CA PRO A 340 23.06 2.52 13.00
C PRO A 340 23.70 3.89 12.70
N VAL A 341 24.80 4.21 13.37
CA VAL A 341 25.53 5.47 13.13
C VAL A 341 26.27 5.40 11.78
N ALA A 342 26.21 6.48 10.99
CA ALA A 342 26.88 6.58 9.69
C ALA A 342 28.39 6.23 9.78
N GLY A 343 28.84 5.24 9.00
CA GLY A 343 30.22 4.74 8.99
C GLY A 343 30.47 3.51 9.89
N SER A 344 29.44 3.00 10.58
CA SER A 344 29.43 1.63 11.12
C SER A 344 29.38 0.59 9.99
N ASN A 345 29.61 -0.69 10.29
CA ASN A 345 29.53 -1.81 9.32
C ASN A 345 28.10 -2.05 8.78
N ALA A 346 27.18 -1.11 8.97
CA ALA A 346 25.75 -1.15 8.65
C ALA A 346 25.42 -0.96 7.16
N ALA A 347 26.15 -1.63 6.27
CA ALA A 347 25.96 -1.47 4.83
C ALA A 347 24.59 -1.98 4.33
N ASP A 348 23.87 -2.78 5.11
CA ASP A 348 22.69 -3.51 4.64
C ASP A 348 21.52 -3.54 5.65
N LEU A 349 20.97 -2.37 5.99
CA LEU A 349 19.67 -2.25 6.67
C LEU A 349 18.57 -2.04 5.62
N ASP A 350 17.57 -2.91 5.62
CA ASP A 350 16.42 -2.86 4.72
C ASP A 350 15.10 -2.90 5.49
N VAL A 351 14.37 -1.78 5.44
CA VAL A 351 13.11 -1.58 6.18
C VAL A 351 12.00 -1.27 5.18
N ARG A 352 11.16 -2.27 4.86
CA ARG A 352 10.14 -2.17 3.82
C ARG A 352 8.77 -2.64 4.28
N ARG A 353 7.72 -2.04 3.71
CA ARG A 353 6.33 -2.45 3.92
C ARG A 353 5.92 -2.45 5.40
N ASN A 354 6.31 -1.42 6.14
CA ASN A 354 5.93 -1.27 7.54
C ASN A 354 4.97 -0.10 7.73
N ILE A 355 4.19 -0.10 8.82
CA ILE A 355 3.62 1.13 9.39
C ILE A 355 4.62 1.69 10.40
N LEU A 356 5.05 2.93 10.22
CA LEU A 356 5.98 3.65 11.08
C LEU A 356 5.34 4.93 11.63
N GLN A 357 5.64 5.29 12.87
CA GLN A 357 5.27 6.58 13.45
C GLN A 357 6.13 7.71 12.88
N ALA A 358 7.42 7.45 12.70
CA ALA A 358 8.39 8.42 12.20
C ALA A 358 9.08 7.90 10.94
N ALA A 359 9.40 8.82 10.02
CA ALA A 359 10.17 8.48 8.84
C ALA A 359 11.58 8.05 9.24
N ILE A 360 12.07 7.01 8.58
CA ILE A 360 13.46 6.57 8.64
C ILE A 360 14.25 7.17 7.47
N ASP A 361 15.59 7.13 7.54
CA ASP A 361 16.44 7.53 6.40
C ASP A 361 15.98 6.78 5.11
N PRO A 362 15.63 7.51 4.04
CA PRO A 362 15.19 6.91 2.77
C PRO A 362 16.20 5.96 2.14
N ALA A 363 17.49 6.03 2.51
CA ALA A 363 18.50 5.07 2.06
C ALA A 363 18.25 3.64 2.56
N TYR A 364 17.54 3.49 3.68
CA TYR A 364 17.28 2.19 4.32
C TYR A 364 15.84 1.72 4.17
N GLY A 365 14.95 2.50 3.55
CA GLY A 365 13.54 2.14 3.51
C GLY A 365 12.76 2.61 2.31
N SER A 366 11.88 1.72 1.84
CA SER A 366 10.96 1.99 0.73
C SER A 366 9.59 1.36 0.99
N GLY A 367 8.53 1.98 0.48
CA GLY A 367 7.17 1.44 0.59
C GLY A 367 6.60 1.33 2.01
N ASN A 368 7.14 2.08 2.99
CA ASN A 368 6.57 2.18 4.34
C ASN A 368 5.43 3.22 4.39
N LEU A 369 4.43 2.95 5.22
CA LEU A 369 3.35 3.87 5.57
C LEU A 369 3.77 4.67 6.80
N VAL A 370 4.02 5.98 6.66
CA VAL A 370 4.55 6.82 7.74
C VAL A 370 3.48 7.75 8.30
N GLY A 371 3.36 7.80 9.63
CA GLY A 371 2.42 8.67 10.35
C GLY A 371 0.96 8.22 10.21
N ILE A 372 0.74 6.95 9.89
CA ILE A 372 -0.59 6.35 9.69
C ILE A 372 -1.01 5.59 10.94
N ASP A 373 -2.26 5.78 11.37
CA ASP A 373 -2.85 5.00 12.46
C ASP A 373 -3.19 3.57 11.96
N PRO A 374 -2.68 2.50 12.59
CA PRO A 374 -3.00 1.12 12.22
C PRO A 374 -4.44 0.71 12.55
N LEU A 375 -5.20 1.51 13.31
CA LEU A 375 -6.59 1.25 13.69
C LEU A 375 -6.78 -0.10 14.38
N PHE A 376 -6.13 -0.29 15.53
CA PHE A 376 -6.36 -1.45 16.39
C PHE A 376 -7.75 -1.40 17.05
N VAL A 377 -8.34 -2.57 17.34
CA VAL A 377 -9.66 -2.66 17.99
C VAL A 377 -9.68 -1.95 19.36
N ASP A 378 -8.70 -2.20 20.22
CA ASP A 378 -8.54 -1.50 21.50
C ASP A 378 -7.08 -1.52 21.98
N ALA A 379 -6.24 -0.65 21.40
CA ALA A 379 -4.84 -0.55 21.78
C ALA A 379 -4.63 -0.19 23.27
N ALA A 380 -5.53 0.60 23.87
CA ALA A 380 -5.42 1.01 25.26
C ALA A 380 -5.77 -0.14 26.23
N GLY A 381 -6.64 -1.05 25.81
CA GLY A 381 -6.96 -2.30 26.51
C GLY A 381 -6.02 -3.47 26.22
N GLY A 382 -5.02 -3.29 25.35
CA GLY A 382 -4.06 -4.34 24.97
C GLY A 382 -4.55 -5.28 23.87
N VAL A 383 -5.59 -4.89 23.12
CA VAL A 383 -6.13 -5.66 21.98
C VAL A 383 -5.61 -5.06 20.69
N TYR A 384 -4.64 -5.74 20.08
CA TYR A 384 -3.90 -5.26 18.90
C TYR A 384 -4.32 -5.94 17.59
N THR A 385 -5.47 -6.61 17.56
CA THR A 385 -6.11 -7.04 16.31
C THR A 385 -6.59 -5.83 15.51
N LEU A 386 -6.68 -5.96 14.19
CA LEU A 386 -7.01 -4.86 13.28
C LEU A 386 -8.53 -4.60 13.24
N GLN A 387 -8.93 -3.33 13.12
CA GLN A 387 -10.29 -2.98 12.70
C GLN A 387 -10.46 -3.23 11.20
N THR A 388 -11.70 -3.46 10.76
CA THR A 388 -12.11 -3.70 9.36
C THR A 388 -11.71 -2.60 8.36
N SER A 389 -11.49 -1.37 8.84
CA SER A 389 -11.02 -0.24 8.02
C SER A 389 -9.51 0.01 8.11
N SER A 390 -8.75 -0.88 8.75
CA SER A 390 -7.32 -0.70 8.97
C SER A 390 -6.53 -0.60 7.65
N PRO A 391 -5.56 0.33 7.56
CA PRO A 391 -4.65 0.40 6.41
C PRO A 391 -3.60 -0.71 6.39
N ALA A 392 -3.54 -1.55 7.43
CA ALA A 392 -2.64 -2.70 7.50
C ALA A 392 -3.17 -3.92 6.73
N ILE A 393 -4.47 -3.96 6.42
CA ILE A 393 -5.11 -5.12 5.77
C ILE A 393 -4.61 -5.26 4.32
N ASP A 394 -4.19 -6.47 3.94
CA ASP A 394 -3.59 -6.86 2.66
C ASP A 394 -2.38 -5.96 2.26
N ALA A 395 -1.78 -5.21 3.19
CA ALA A 395 -0.75 -4.22 2.87
C ALA A 395 0.69 -4.79 2.92
N GLY A 396 0.85 -6.01 3.42
CA GLY A 396 2.12 -6.73 3.48
C GLY A 396 2.52 -7.38 2.16
N VAL A 397 3.73 -7.93 2.13
CA VAL A 397 4.27 -8.64 0.96
C VAL A 397 4.75 -10.02 1.38
N ASN A 398 4.13 -11.05 0.79
CA ASN A 398 4.39 -12.46 1.09
C ASN A 398 5.86 -12.84 0.84
N ALA A 399 6.48 -12.33 -0.23
CA ALA A 399 7.89 -12.59 -0.53
C ALA A 399 8.82 -12.06 0.57
N LEU A 400 8.54 -10.87 1.12
CA LEU A 400 9.32 -10.31 2.23
C LEU A 400 9.12 -11.10 3.53
N PHE A 401 7.95 -11.72 3.72
CA PHE A 401 7.77 -12.66 4.82
C PHE A 401 8.65 -13.89 4.66
N ASN A 402 8.67 -14.46 3.46
CA ASN A 402 9.48 -15.64 3.14
C ASN A 402 11.00 -15.38 3.17
N ASP A 403 11.45 -14.13 3.03
CA ASP A 403 12.87 -13.74 3.17
C ASP A 403 13.38 -13.84 4.63
N VAL A 404 12.46 -13.92 5.60
CA VAL A 404 12.77 -13.99 7.03
C VAL A 404 12.29 -15.30 7.64
N SER A 405 11.06 -15.72 7.33
CA SER A 405 10.46 -16.91 7.90
C SER A 405 10.95 -18.18 7.22
N ALA A 406 11.25 -19.20 8.02
CA ALA A 406 11.54 -20.55 7.52
C ALA A 406 10.29 -21.25 6.94
N THR A 407 9.10 -20.77 7.27
CA THR A 407 7.82 -21.28 6.77
C THR A 407 7.21 -20.29 5.80
N ASP A 408 6.79 -20.75 4.63
CA ASP A 408 6.13 -19.92 3.63
C ASP A 408 4.89 -19.21 4.19
N ALA A 409 4.64 -17.98 3.77
CA ALA A 409 3.47 -17.20 4.18
C ALA A 409 2.15 -17.96 4.01
N ALA A 410 1.98 -18.70 2.91
CA ALA A 410 0.75 -19.46 2.67
C ALA A 410 0.55 -20.65 3.64
N ALA A 411 1.62 -21.13 4.26
CA ALA A 411 1.61 -22.22 5.24
C ALA A 411 1.78 -21.75 6.68
N SER A 412 2.10 -20.46 6.89
CA SER A 412 2.25 -19.85 8.20
C SER A 412 0.90 -19.34 8.73
N THR A 413 0.85 -19.12 10.04
CA THR A 413 -0.30 -18.59 10.75
C THR A 413 0.13 -17.45 11.68
N ASP A 414 -0.79 -16.55 11.97
CA ASP A 414 -0.58 -15.43 12.90
C ASP A 414 -0.66 -15.87 14.38
N LEU A 415 -0.68 -14.91 15.30
CA LEU A 415 -0.80 -15.17 16.75
C LEU A 415 -2.17 -15.74 17.18
N GLU A 416 -3.22 -15.60 16.38
CA GLU A 416 -4.55 -16.21 16.65
C GLU A 416 -4.75 -17.54 15.92
N GLY A 417 -3.75 -18.00 15.14
CA GLY A 417 -3.82 -19.23 14.36
C GLY A 417 -4.51 -19.06 13.00
N ASN A 418 -4.79 -17.83 12.58
CA ASN A 418 -5.32 -17.52 11.25
C ASN A 418 -4.22 -17.69 10.20
N THR A 419 -4.51 -18.28 9.05
CA THR A 419 -3.54 -18.40 7.95
C THR A 419 -3.07 -17.02 7.51
N ARG A 420 -1.75 -16.85 7.31
CA ARG A 420 -1.16 -15.56 6.94
C ARG A 420 -1.67 -15.03 5.60
N VAL A 421 -1.94 -15.88 4.63
CA VAL A 421 -2.52 -15.47 3.34
C VAL A 421 -4.02 -15.79 3.34
N GLN A 422 -4.86 -14.84 3.77
CA GLN A 422 -6.33 -14.96 3.65
C GLN A 422 -6.91 -14.23 2.44
N GLY A 423 -6.25 -13.16 1.98
CA GLY A 423 -6.65 -12.33 0.86
C GLY A 423 -5.71 -12.43 -0.35
N GLN A 424 -5.28 -11.29 -0.88
CA GLN A 424 -4.26 -11.25 -1.94
C GLN A 424 -2.84 -11.28 -1.35
N SER A 425 -2.68 -10.73 -0.15
CA SER A 425 -1.42 -10.65 0.58
C SER A 425 -1.65 -10.82 2.07
N ILE A 426 -0.57 -10.97 2.82
CA ILE A 426 -0.59 -10.91 4.27
C ILE A 426 -0.92 -9.49 4.77
N ASP A 427 -1.55 -9.39 5.94
CA ASP A 427 -1.71 -8.14 6.67
C ASP A 427 -0.37 -7.70 7.29
N LEU A 428 -0.26 -6.41 7.62
CA LEU A 428 0.88 -5.91 8.39
C LEU A 428 0.71 -6.28 9.87
N GLY A 429 1.82 -6.65 10.52
CA GLY A 429 1.89 -6.90 11.95
C GLY A 429 1.55 -8.33 12.36
N SER A 430 1.23 -8.48 13.64
CA SER A 430 1.15 -9.77 14.34
C SER A 430 -0.16 -10.56 14.16
N TYR A 431 -1.18 -9.94 13.56
CA TYR A 431 -2.52 -10.51 13.37
C TYR A 431 -3.00 -10.32 11.93
N GLU A 432 -3.74 -11.30 11.42
CA GLU A 432 -4.51 -11.26 10.18
C GLU A 432 -5.98 -11.00 10.49
N LEU A 433 -6.62 -10.17 9.67
CA LEU A 433 -8.07 -10.01 9.67
C LEU A 433 -8.66 -10.84 8.54
N ASP A 434 -9.58 -11.76 8.87
CA ASP A 434 -10.31 -12.54 7.86
C ASP A 434 -11.08 -11.61 6.89
N PRO A 435 -10.68 -11.51 5.60
CA PRO A 435 -11.31 -10.61 4.65
C PRO A 435 -12.78 -10.96 4.38
N SER A 436 -13.21 -12.20 4.64
CA SER A 436 -14.59 -12.63 4.47
C SER A 436 -15.54 -11.99 5.49
N THR A 437 -14.99 -11.47 6.59
CA THR A 437 -15.73 -10.69 7.58
C THR A 437 -15.95 -9.24 7.15
N ILE A 438 -15.20 -8.76 6.15
CA ILE A 438 -15.29 -7.39 5.65
C ILE A 438 -16.45 -7.30 4.66
N THR A 439 -17.46 -6.49 5.01
CA THR A 439 -18.57 -6.16 4.11
C THR A 439 -18.34 -4.83 3.42
N LYS A 440 -18.90 -4.67 2.20
CA LYS A 440 -18.87 -3.38 1.49
C LYS A 440 -19.50 -2.28 2.34
N PRO A 441 -18.91 -1.07 2.36
CA PRO A 441 -19.44 0.02 3.15
C PRO A 441 -20.81 0.46 2.62
N GLY A 442 -21.59 1.09 3.50
CA GLY A 442 -22.83 1.76 3.11
C GLY A 442 -22.59 2.96 2.19
N CYS A 443 -23.64 3.60 1.68
CA CYS A 443 -23.49 4.83 0.91
C CYS A 443 -23.29 6.05 1.80
N ALA A 444 -22.44 6.96 1.36
CA ALA A 444 -22.30 8.28 1.98
C ALA A 444 -23.52 9.15 1.65
N VAL A 445 -23.92 9.97 2.62
CA VAL A 445 -24.95 11.00 2.46
C VAL A 445 -24.23 12.34 2.35
N ILE A 446 -24.36 12.97 1.19
CA ILE A 446 -23.81 14.32 0.96
C ILE A 446 -24.63 15.30 1.81
N THR A 447 -23.92 16.07 2.63
CA THR A 447 -24.49 17.03 3.59
C THR A 447 -24.42 18.46 3.06
N VAL A 448 -23.44 18.77 2.21
CA VAL A 448 -23.27 20.07 1.56
C VAL A 448 -22.69 19.86 0.16
N PRO A 449 -23.25 20.49 -0.89
CA PRO A 449 -24.54 21.18 -0.92
C PRO A 449 -25.72 20.23 -0.63
N ALA A 450 -26.89 20.79 -0.27
CA ALA A 450 -28.11 19.99 -0.16
C ALA A 450 -28.63 19.60 -1.55
N ASP A 451 -29.35 18.49 -1.64
CA ASP A 451 -29.98 18.06 -2.88
C ASP A 451 -31.00 19.08 -3.39
N ASP A 452 -30.97 19.33 -4.70
CA ASP A 452 -31.71 20.36 -5.44
C ASP A 452 -31.48 21.81 -4.93
N ALA A 453 -30.36 22.09 -4.26
CA ALA A 453 -30.05 23.45 -3.81
C ALA A 453 -29.78 24.40 -4.98
N GLY A 454 -30.36 25.61 -4.96
CA GLY A 454 -30.10 26.67 -5.94
C GLY A 454 -29.32 27.83 -5.33
N GLY A 455 -28.52 28.52 -6.16
CA GLY A 455 -27.71 29.67 -5.72
C GLY A 455 -26.49 29.27 -4.89
N VAL A 456 -25.93 28.09 -5.17
CA VAL A 456 -24.69 27.64 -4.52
C VAL A 456 -23.51 28.47 -5.04
N ALA A 457 -22.64 28.90 -4.14
CA ALA A 457 -21.45 29.70 -4.49
C ALA A 457 -20.54 28.93 -5.46
N LEU A 458 -19.85 29.67 -6.33
CA LEU A 458 -18.97 29.06 -7.35
C LEU A 458 -17.77 28.32 -6.75
N ASP A 459 -17.35 28.67 -5.54
CA ASP A 459 -16.23 28.06 -4.80
C ASP A 459 -16.68 27.03 -3.74
N ALA A 460 -17.93 26.56 -3.81
CA ALA A 460 -18.48 25.66 -2.80
C ALA A 460 -17.76 24.31 -2.72
N GLY A 461 -17.34 23.93 -1.51
CA GLY A 461 -16.87 22.57 -1.22
C GLY A 461 -18.02 21.56 -1.11
N ILE A 462 -17.70 20.28 -1.31
CA ILE A 462 -18.62 19.16 -1.14
C ILE A 462 -18.26 18.42 0.16
N SER A 463 -19.24 18.10 1.01
CA SER A 463 -19.02 17.30 2.23
C SER A 463 -20.10 16.25 2.45
N TRP A 464 -19.76 15.18 3.17
CA TRP A 464 -20.65 14.06 3.48
C TRP A 464 -20.45 13.54 4.91
N ASN A 465 -21.33 12.66 5.38
CA ASN A 465 -21.11 11.98 6.66
C ASN A 465 -20.02 10.90 6.54
N ALA A 466 -19.25 10.68 7.61
CA ALA A 466 -18.40 9.51 7.70
C ALA A 466 -19.24 8.22 7.61
N VAL A 467 -18.78 7.27 6.80
CA VAL A 467 -19.39 5.95 6.65
C VAL A 467 -18.53 4.93 7.40
N ALA A 468 -19.19 4.11 8.23
CA ALA A 468 -18.51 3.03 8.96
C ALA A 468 -17.89 2.03 7.97
N ASP A 469 -16.72 1.48 8.34
CA ASP A 469 -15.96 0.49 7.55
C ASP A 469 -15.45 0.99 6.18
N ALA A 470 -15.54 2.28 5.87
CA ALA A 470 -14.99 2.86 4.64
C ALA A 470 -13.52 3.24 4.81
N SER A 471 -12.66 2.73 3.93
CA SER A 471 -11.23 3.10 3.85
C SER A 471 -11.01 4.37 3.03
N GLY A 472 -11.99 4.76 2.20
CA GLY A 472 -11.96 5.99 1.41
C GLY A 472 -13.24 6.21 0.61
N TYR A 473 -13.25 7.28 -0.19
CA TYR A 473 -14.38 7.70 -1.01
C TYR A 473 -13.93 8.02 -2.44
N ARG A 474 -14.76 7.67 -3.43
CA ARG A 474 -14.62 8.11 -4.83
C ARG A 474 -15.65 9.19 -5.13
N VAL A 475 -15.18 10.35 -5.55
CA VAL A 475 -16.03 11.51 -5.86
C VAL A 475 -16.26 11.60 -7.36
N PHE A 476 -17.52 11.76 -7.76
CA PHE A 476 -17.94 11.99 -9.15
C PHE A 476 -18.75 13.28 -9.22
N ILE A 477 -18.39 14.15 -10.16
CA ILE A 477 -19.10 15.41 -10.40
C ILE A 477 -19.29 15.57 -11.91
N GLY A 478 -20.51 15.84 -12.35
CA GLY A 478 -20.80 16.11 -13.76
C GLY A 478 -21.86 17.18 -13.97
N THR A 479 -21.96 17.70 -15.19
CA THR A 479 -22.97 18.71 -15.59
C THR A 479 -24.27 18.07 -16.09
N SER A 480 -24.35 16.74 -16.09
CA SER A 480 -25.54 15.96 -16.44
C SER A 480 -25.72 14.78 -15.47
N ALA A 481 -26.95 14.29 -15.33
CA ALA A 481 -27.28 13.17 -14.44
C ALA A 481 -26.45 11.92 -14.79
N GLY A 482 -25.78 11.34 -13.79
CA GLY A 482 -24.82 10.24 -13.95
C GLY A 482 -23.48 10.61 -14.60
N GLY A 483 -23.26 11.88 -14.95
CA GLY A 483 -22.05 12.40 -15.56
C GLY A 483 -20.86 12.48 -14.58
N SER A 484 -19.66 12.60 -15.15
CA SER A 484 -18.40 12.71 -14.42
C SER A 484 -17.38 13.58 -15.18
N ASP A 485 -17.88 14.53 -15.97
CA ASP A 485 -17.11 15.41 -16.85
C ASP A 485 -16.30 16.48 -16.09
N VAL A 486 -16.60 16.70 -14.81
CA VAL A 486 -15.87 17.64 -13.94
C VAL A 486 -14.88 16.90 -13.05
N VAL A 487 -15.35 15.85 -12.37
CA VAL A 487 -14.51 14.96 -11.54
C VAL A 487 -14.93 13.52 -11.79
N ASN A 488 -13.96 12.65 -12.08
CA ASN A 488 -14.21 11.26 -12.45
C ASN A 488 -13.51 10.27 -11.51
N GLY A 489 -14.14 10.00 -10.36
CA GLY A 489 -13.72 8.94 -9.45
C GLY A 489 -12.49 9.28 -8.61
N GLU A 490 -12.26 10.57 -8.35
CA GLU A 490 -11.16 11.06 -7.51
C GLU A 490 -11.24 10.45 -6.11
N GLN A 491 -10.13 9.90 -5.61
CA GLN A 491 -10.09 9.21 -4.32
C GLN A 491 -9.66 10.13 -3.19
N VAL A 492 -10.43 10.13 -2.10
CA VAL A 492 -10.11 10.88 -0.88
C VAL A 492 -10.36 10.05 0.36
N THR A 493 -9.63 10.32 1.44
CA THR A 493 -9.79 9.65 2.75
C THR A 493 -10.63 10.48 3.73
N GLY A 494 -10.75 11.79 3.51
CA GLY A 494 -11.59 12.68 4.31
C GLY A 494 -13.06 12.68 3.91
N THR A 495 -13.89 13.40 4.67
CA THR A 495 -15.34 13.54 4.43
C THR A 495 -15.72 14.83 3.70
N SER A 496 -14.76 15.42 2.99
CA SER A 496 -14.94 16.64 2.21
C SER A 496 -14.01 16.67 1.00
N PHE A 497 -14.44 17.34 -0.05
CA PHE A 497 -13.69 17.53 -1.28
C PHE A 497 -13.92 18.94 -1.83
N ASN A 498 -12.83 19.64 -2.14
CA ASN A 498 -12.88 20.93 -2.84
C ASN A 498 -12.44 20.69 -4.29
N PRO A 499 -13.29 21.04 -5.28
CA PRO A 499 -12.92 20.95 -6.68
C PRO A 499 -11.66 21.78 -7.00
N PRO A 500 -10.83 21.37 -7.98
CA PRO A 500 -9.59 22.07 -8.33
C PRO A 500 -9.83 23.44 -9.01
N SER A 501 -11.05 23.74 -9.43
CA SER A 501 -11.47 25.02 -10.02
C SER A 501 -12.90 25.36 -9.60
N ASP A 502 -13.22 26.65 -9.58
CA ASP A 502 -14.59 27.14 -9.34
C ASP A 502 -15.58 26.55 -10.37
N PHE A 503 -16.82 26.35 -9.93
CA PHE A 503 -17.92 25.95 -10.79
C PHE A 503 -18.36 27.08 -11.74
N GLU A 504 -18.98 26.71 -12.86
CA GLU A 504 -19.54 27.67 -13.83
C GLU A 504 -20.82 28.31 -13.30
N GLU A 505 -21.10 29.58 -13.67
CA GLU A 505 -22.30 30.30 -13.22
C GLU A 505 -23.59 29.76 -13.87
N ASN A 506 -24.66 29.67 -13.08
CA ASN A 506 -25.98 29.17 -13.51
C ASN A 506 -25.96 27.76 -14.16
N THR A 507 -25.08 26.88 -13.66
CA THR A 507 -24.92 25.50 -14.13
C THR A 507 -25.39 24.53 -13.05
N THR A 508 -26.13 23.50 -13.45
CA THR A 508 -26.53 22.40 -12.55
C THR A 508 -25.47 21.31 -12.57
N TYR A 509 -25.00 20.93 -11.38
CA TYR A 509 -24.05 19.85 -11.16
C TYR A 509 -24.72 18.67 -10.45
N TYR A 510 -24.29 17.47 -10.82
CA TYR A 510 -24.70 16.20 -10.24
C TYR A 510 -23.51 15.60 -9.52
N VAL A 511 -23.68 15.25 -8.24
CA VAL A 511 -22.60 14.77 -7.38
C VAL A 511 -22.94 13.40 -6.82
N ARG A 512 -22.00 12.47 -6.96
CA ARG A 512 -22.08 11.14 -6.34
C ARG A 512 -20.79 10.84 -5.60
N VAL A 513 -20.92 10.38 -4.35
CA VAL A 513 -19.79 9.93 -3.53
C VAL A 513 -19.97 8.45 -3.23
N ILE A 514 -18.99 7.64 -3.60
CA ILE A 514 -19.02 6.18 -3.44
C ILE A 514 -17.93 5.76 -2.44
N PRO A 515 -18.30 5.40 -1.20
CA PRO A 515 -17.36 4.81 -0.24
C PRO A 515 -16.79 3.48 -0.73
N PHE A 516 -15.57 3.16 -0.34
CA PHE A 516 -14.93 1.88 -0.65
C PHE A 516 -14.07 1.38 0.51
N ASN A 517 -13.88 0.07 0.55
CA ASN A 517 -12.90 -0.63 1.37
C ASN A 517 -12.33 -1.83 0.60
N SER A 518 -11.58 -2.71 1.26
CA SER A 518 -11.00 -3.92 0.65
C SER A 518 -12.05 -4.88 0.07
N ALA A 519 -13.26 -4.96 0.66
CA ALA A 519 -14.38 -5.74 0.09
C ALA A 519 -15.00 -5.10 -1.18
N GLY A 520 -14.62 -3.86 -1.49
CA GLY A 520 -14.96 -3.15 -2.73
C GLY A 520 -15.76 -1.86 -2.51
N VAL A 521 -16.33 -1.35 -3.59
CA VAL A 521 -17.12 -0.11 -3.59
C VAL A 521 -18.56 -0.35 -3.13
N ALA A 522 -19.12 0.60 -2.38
CA ALA A 522 -20.53 0.65 -2.04
C ALA A 522 -21.41 0.59 -3.30
N THR A 523 -22.53 -0.13 -3.23
CA THR A 523 -23.46 -0.29 -4.35
C THR A 523 -24.75 0.50 -4.11
N GLY A 524 -25.32 1.05 -5.18
CA GLY A 524 -26.62 1.75 -5.11
C GLY A 524 -26.58 3.17 -4.54
N CYS A 525 -25.41 3.81 -4.51
CA CYS A 525 -25.30 5.18 -4.01
C CYS A 525 -25.96 6.17 -4.97
N THR A 526 -26.86 6.98 -4.42
CA THR A 526 -27.62 7.99 -5.14
C THR A 526 -26.76 9.24 -5.36
N GLU A 527 -27.03 9.93 -6.47
CA GLU A 527 -26.49 11.27 -6.71
C GLU A 527 -27.42 12.33 -6.13
N ILE A 528 -26.87 13.49 -5.79
CA ILE A 528 -27.62 14.73 -5.54
C ILE A 528 -27.40 15.70 -6.70
N SER A 529 -28.23 16.73 -6.81
CA SER A 529 -28.00 17.85 -7.73
C SER A 529 -27.95 19.21 -7.01
N PHE A 530 -27.27 20.19 -7.59
CA PHE A 530 -27.37 21.60 -7.17
C PHE A 530 -27.10 22.55 -8.35
N THR A 531 -27.62 23.78 -8.28
CA THR A 531 -27.39 24.82 -9.29
C THR A 531 -26.63 26.00 -8.69
N THR A 532 -25.58 26.43 -9.37
CA THR A 532 -24.72 27.54 -8.96
C THR A 532 -25.40 28.91 -9.14
N GLU A 533 -24.91 29.91 -8.41
CA GLU A 533 -25.37 31.29 -8.51
C GLU A 533 -25.05 31.95 -9.87
N THR A 534 -25.71 33.09 -10.15
CA THR A 534 -25.42 33.94 -11.32
C THR A 534 -24.75 35.23 -10.85
N LEU A 535 -23.65 35.63 -11.48
CA LEU A 535 -22.93 36.85 -11.07
C LEU A 535 -23.64 38.12 -11.57
N LEU A 536 -23.90 39.05 -10.66
CA LEU A 536 -24.50 40.36 -10.98
C LEU A 536 -23.46 41.28 -11.65
N ARG A 537 -23.74 41.76 -12.87
CA ARG A 537 -22.85 42.67 -13.64
C ARG A 537 -23.37 44.12 -13.64
N ALA A 538 -22.46 45.09 -13.79
CA ALA A 538 -22.80 46.50 -13.92
C ALA A 538 -23.57 46.77 -15.24
N PRO A 539 -24.52 47.74 -15.28
CA PRO A 539 -25.34 48.01 -16.45
C PRO A 539 -24.55 48.74 -17.55
N GLY A 540 -25.01 48.64 -18.81
CA GLY A 540 -24.45 49.38 -19.96
C GLY A 540 -24.87 50.86 -20.00
N CYS A 541 -24.26 51.69 -20.86
CA CYS A 541 -24.56 53.13 -20.90
C CYS A 541 -25.97 53.49 -21.43
N ALA A 542 -26.54 54.58 -20.91
CA ALA A 542 -27.83 55.10 -21.36
C ALA A 542 -27.71 55.90 -22.67
N VAL A 543 -28.70 55.78 -23.55
CA VAL A 543 -28.78 56.51 -24.81
C VAL A 543 -29.78 57.66 -24.68
N ILE A 544 -29.31 58.91 -24.77
CA ILE A 544 -30.13 60.12 -24.71
C ILE A 544 -30.93 60.26 -26.01
N THR A 545 -32.25 60.42 -25.89
CA THR A 545 -33.22 60.44 -26.98
C THR A 545 -33.75 61.83 -27.31
N ALA A 546 -33.72 62.77 -26.36
CA ALA A 546 -34.07 64.17 -26.61
C ALA A 546 -33.36 65.10 -25.60
N PRO A 547 -32.89 66.29 -26.02
CA PRO A 547 -32.73 66.74 -27.41
C PRO A 547 -31.78 65.83 -28.20
N ALA A 548 -31.90 65.80 -29.53
CA ALA A 548 -30.97 65.03 -30.36
C ALA A 548 -29.56 65.65 -30.30
N ASN A 549 -28.52 64.82 -30.39
CA ASN A 549 -27.14 65.32 -30.42
C ASN A 549 -26.92 66.28 -31.61
N GLY A 550 -26.46 67.48 -31.34
CA GLY A 550 -26.26 68.57 -32.29
C GLY A 550 -27.52 69.36 -32.66
N ALA A 551 -28.66 69.18 -31.97
CA ALA A 551 -29.89 69.90 -32.31
C ALA A 551 -29.75 71.42 -32.13
N GLY A 552 -30.20 72.21 -33.10
CA GLY A 552 -30.32 73.68 -33.01
C GLY A 552 -31.77 74.11 -32.81
N ASP A 553 -32.00 75.39 -32.49
CA ASP A 553 -33.32 75.99 -32.24
C ASP A 553 -34.14 75.25 -31.17
N VAL A 554 -33.46 74.65 -30.20
CA VAL A 554 -34.12 74.01 -29.06
C VAL A 554 -34.78 75.10 -28.22
N THR A 555 -36.08 74.96 -27.97
CA THR A 555 -36.82 75.91 -27.14
C THR A 555 -36.17 76.03 -25.77
N LEU A 556 -36.15 77.23 -25.20
CA LEU A 556 -35.45 77.51 -23.94
C LEU A 556 -35.86 76.60 -22.76
N GLY A 557 -37.09 76.06 -22.74
CA GLY A 557 -37.59 75.16 -21.69
C GLY A 557 -37.46 73.65 -21.95
N ALA A 558 -36.54 73.19 -22.81
CA ALA A 558 -36.46 71.77 -23.19
C ALA A 558 -36.03 70.84 -22.03
N GLY A 559 -36.68 69.67 -21.91
CA GLY A 559 -36.27 68.58 -21.01
C GLY A 559 -35.30 67.59 -21.68
N ILE A 560 -34.56 66.82 -20.87
CA ILE A 560 -33.66 65.74 -21.31
C ILE A 560 -34.36 64.37 -21.12
N SER A 561 -34.31 63.46 -22.10
CA SER A 561 -34.82 62.08 -21.97
C SER A 561 -33.87 61.04 -22.55
N TRP A 562 -33.91 59.79 -22.05
CA TRP A 562 -33.09 58.67 -22.51
C TRP A 562 -33.88 57.34 -22.52
N ASN A 563 -33.29 56.29 -23.09
CA ASN A 563 -33.87 54.94 -23.05
C ASN A 563 -33.64 54.26 -21.69
N ALA A 564 -34.59 53.43 -21.26
CA ALA A 564 -34.39 52.56 -20.10
C ALA A 564 -33.27 51.54 -20.36
N VAL A 565 -32.36 51.39 -19.39
CA VAL A 565 -31.22 50.45 -19.44
C VAL A 565 -31.54 49.21 -18.60
N ALA A 566 -31.45 48.03 -19.20
CA ALA A 566 -31.67 46.76 -18.51
C ALA A 566 -30.64 46.56 -17.37
N GLY A 567 -31.12 46.15 -16.19
CA GLY A 567 -30.28 45.92 -15.01
C GLY A 567 -29.86 47.19 -14.24
N ALA A 568 -30.26 48.39 -14.67
CA ALA A 568 -30.00 49.64 -13.94
C ALA A 568 -31.04 49.87 -12.82
N SER A 569 -30.57 50.22 -11.62
CA SER A 569 -31.38 50.62 -10.47
C SER A 569 -31.63 52.13 -10.41
N GLY A 570 -30.84 52.94 -11.14
CA GLY A 570 -30.98 54.40 -11.26
C GLY A 570 -30.02 55.00 -12.27
N TYR A 571 -30.09 56.33 -12.48
CA TYR A 571 -29.25 57.10 -13.41
C TYR A 571 -28.68 58.36 -12.73
N ARG A 572 -27.49 58.79 -13.12
CA ARG A 572 -26.87 60.06 -12.73
C ARG A 572 -26.76 61.00 -13.94
N VAL A 573 -27.31 62.20 -13.84
CA VAL A 573 -27.37 63.18 -14.94
C VAL A 573 -26.30 64.27 -14.76
N PHE A 574 -25.63 64.64 -15.84
CA PHE A 574 -24.62 65.71 -15.90
C PHE A 574 -24.94 66.67 -17.04
N ILE A 575 -24.94 67.98 -16.78
CA ILE A 575 -25.21 69.04 -17.78
C ILE A 575 -24.21 70.19 -17.61
N GLY A 576 -23.63 70.65 -18.71
CA GLY A 576 -22.75 71.83 -18.78
C GLY A 576 -22.86 72.59 -20.10
N THR A 577 -22.09 73.67 -20.25
CA THR A 577 -21.97 74.54 -21.43
C THR A 577 -20.67 74.32 -22.19
N THR A 578 -19.76 73.49 -21.64
CA THR A 578 -18.55 73.02 -22.29
C THR A 578 -18.52 71.48 -22.31
N ALA A 579 -17.85 70.88 -23.29
CA ALA A 579 -17.67 69.43 -23.36
C ALA A 579 -17.06 68.86 -22.06
N GLY A 580 -17.67 67.82 -21.51
CA GLY A 580 -17.33 67.23 -20.20
C GLY A 580 -17.77 68.05 -18.98
N GLY A 581 -18.42 69.20 -19.19
CA GLY A 581 -18.91 70.09 -18.14
C GLY A 581 -20.07 69.49 -17.32
N SER A 582 -20.21 69.94 -16.09
CA SER A 582 -21.29 69.54 -15.18
C SER A 582 -21.72 70.68 -14.24
N GLU A 583 -21.39 71.92 -14.61
CA GLU A 583 -21.62 73.11 -13.81
C GLU A 583 -23.09 73.51 -13.69
N ILE A 584 -23.99 72.89 -14.47
CA ILE A 584 -25.44 73.07 -14.37
C ILE A 584 -26.07 71.94 -13.57
N VAL A 585 -25.71 70.69 -13.89
CA VAL A 585 -26.14 69.51 -13.14
C VAL A 585 -24.92 68.60 -12.98
N SER A 586 -24.62 68.20 -11.75
CA SER A 586 -23.43 67.40 -11.41
C SER A 586 -23.79 66.11 -10.69
N GLY A 587 -24.24 65.12 -11.47
CA GLY A 587 -24.48 63.76 -10.99
C GLY A 587 -25.79 63.57 -10.25
N GLU A 588 -26.83 64.32 -10.61
CA GLU A 588 -28.16 64.21 -9.99
C GLU A 588 -28.74 62.81 -10.23
N GLU A 589 -29.14 62.13 -9.15
CA GLU A 589 -29.67 60.77 -9.21
C GLU A 589 -31.18 60.76 -9.48
N VAL A 590 -31.59 60.04 -10.52
CA VAL A 590 -33.00 59.86 -10.90
C VAL A 590 -33.31 58.39 -11.18
N THR A 591 -34.53 57.96 -10.87
CA THR A 591 -35.01 56.60 -11.16
C THR A 591 -35.82 56.51 -12.46
N GLY A 592 -36.22 57.65 -13.03
CA GLY A 592 -36.92 57.75 -14.31
C GLY A 592 -35.97 57.90 -15.50
N THR A 593 -36.56 57.96 -16.70
CA THR A 593 -35.82 58.06 -17.98
C THR A 593 -35.86 59.48 -18.58
N SER A 594 -36.09 60.49 -17.75
CA SER A 594 -36.13 61.89 -18.14
C SER A 594 -35.75 62.82 -16.99
N PHE A 595 -35.22 63.98 -17.32
CA PHE A 595 -34.80 65.02 -16.40
C PHE A 595 -35.12 66.41 -16.95
N ASN A 596 -35.81 67.24 -16.18
CA ASN A 596 -36.07 68.64 -16.53
C ASN A 596 -35.11 69.54 -15.72
N PRO A 597 -34.32 70.40 -16.38
CA PRO A 597 -33.46 71.36 -15.69
C PRO A 597 -34.26 72.32 -14.79
N PRO A 598 -33.68 72.84 -13.70
CA PRO A 598 -34.37 73.73 -12.76
C PRO A 598 -34.75 75.11 -13.32
N SER A 599 -34.16 75.53 -14.44
CA SER A 599 -34.38 76.82 -15.11
C SER A 599 -34.29 76.67 -16.62
N ASP A 600 -34.95 77.57 -17.36
CA ASP A 600 -34.84 77.65 -18.82
C ASP A 600 -33.39 77.92 -19.25
N PHE A 601 -33.00 77.35 -20.39
CA PHE A 601 -31.74 77.57 -21.08
C PHE A 601 -31.63 78.99 -21.65
N GLU A 602 -30.42 79.49 -21.81
CA GLU A 602 -30.14 80.82 -22.39
C GLU A 602 -30.27 80.79 -23.92
N GLU A 603 -30.68 81.88 -24.57
CA GLU A 603 -30.84 81.97 -26.05
C GLU A 603 -29.48 81.87 -26.78
N ASN A 604 -29.48 81.24 -27.97
CA ASN A 604 -28.28 80.98 -28.77
C ASN A 604 -27.10 80.36 -27.98
N THR A 605 -27.37 79.47 -27.02
CA THR A 605 -26.36 78.84 -26.14
C THR A 605 -26.30 77.33 -26.33
N THR A 606 -25.08 76.76 -26.43
CA THR A 606 -24.86 75.30 -26.57
C THR A 606 -24.66 74.61 -25.22
N TYR A 607 -25.36 73.51 -24.98
CA TYR A 607 -25.26 72.66 -23.78
C TYR A 607 -24.76 71.26 -24.11
N TYR A 608 -24.06 70.62 -23.17
CA TYR A 608 -23.53 69.25 -23.20
C TYR A 608 -24.16 68.40 -22.09
N VAL A 609 -24.60 67.18 -22.40
CA VAL A 609 -25.36 66.31 -21.48
C VAL A 609 -24.86 64.87 -21.47
N ARG A 610 -24.64 64.30 -20.29
CA ARG A 610 -24.26 62.90 -20.06
C ARG A 610 -25.15 62.23 -19.01
N VAL A 611 -25.53 60.97 -19.23
CA VAL A 611 -26.34 60.17 -18.28
C VAL A 611 -25.66 58.82 -18.00
N ILE A 612 -25.43 58.50 -16.73
CA ILE A 612 -24.72 57.29 -16.28
C ILE A 612 -25.66 56.39 -15.45
N PRO A 613 -26.07 55.21 -15.95
CA PRO A 613 -26.84 54.24 -15.17
C PRO A 613 -25.98 53.48 -14.14
N TYR A 614 -26.60 53.02 -13.05
CA TYR A 614 -25.93 52.24 -11.99
C TYR A 614 -26.82 51.17 -11.36
N ASN A 615 -26.21 50.14 -10.79
CA ASN A 615 -26.87 49.14 -9.94
C ASN A 615 -25.96 48.71 -8.78
N ALA A 616 -26.35 47.68 -8.02
CA ALA A 616 -25.58 47.17 -6.88
C ALA A 616 -24.19 46.59 -7.25
N ALA A 617 -23.98 46.16 -8.50
CA ALA A 617 -22.68 45.68 -9.00
C ALA A 617 -21.76 46.83 -9.48
N GLY A 618 -22.28 48.05 -9.66
CA GLY A 618 -21.49 49.24 -10.02
C GLY A 618 -22.19 50.19 -10.98
N ALA A 619 -21.52 51.29 -11.34
CA ALA A 619 -21.97 52.25 -12.35
C ALA A 619 -21.37 51.92 -13.73
N ALA A 620 -22.10 52.24 -14.80
CA ALA A 620 -21.61 52.11 -16.16
C ALA A 620 -20.36 52.97 -16.40
N THR A 621 -19.36 52.43 -17.09
CA THR A 621 -18.13 53.14 -17.47
C THR A 621 -18.15 53.48 -18.97
N GLY A 622 -17.52 54.60 -19.36
CA GLY A 622 -17.35 54.97 -20.77
C GLY A 622 -18.57 55.65 -21.45
N CYS A 623 -19.54 56.17 -20.70
CA CYS A 623 -20.72 56.80 -21.30
C CYS A 623 -20.40 58.15 -21.97
N THR A 624 -20.83 58.30 -23.21
CA THR A 624 -20.62 59.49 -24.04
C THR A 624 -21.65 60.58 -23.75
N GLU A 625 -21.32 61.82 -24.10
CA GLU A 625 -22.20 62.98 -23.98
C GLU A 625 -22.80 63.39 -25.34
N ILE A 626 -23.91 64.13 -25.31
CA ILE A 626 -24.52 64.80 -26.47
C ILE A 626 -24.50 66.32 -26.30
N SER A 627 -24.78 67.10 -27.35
CA SER A 627 -24.93 68.57 -27.27
C SER A 627 -26.18 69.12 -27.99
N PHE A 628 -26.63 70.36 -27.70
CA PHE A 628 -27.69 71.09 -28.44
C PHE A 628 -27.65 72.63 -28.21
N THR A 629 -28.30 73.44 -29.06
CA THR A 629 -28.31 74.93 -29.08
C THR A 629 -29.72 75.53 -29.20
N THR A 630 -29.99 76.72 -28.63
CA THR A 630 -31.31 77.38 -28.47
C THR A 630 -31.65 78.56 -29.45
N GLU A 631 -32.94 79.01 -29.57
CA GLU A 631 -33.56 79.90 -30.63
C GLU A 631 -33.35 81.48 -30.60
N THR A 632 -33.81 82.31 -31.61
CA THR A 632 -33.69 83.84 -31.76
C THR A 632 -34.82 84.60 -32.65
N LEU A 633 -35.08 85.97 -32.63
CA LEU A 633 -36.22 86.79 -33.29
C LEU A 633 -35.88 87.96 -34.37
N LEU A 634 -36.77 88.48 -35.33
CA LEU A 634 -36.47 89.06 -36.75
C LEU A 634 -36.87 90.54 -37.32
N ARG A 635 -36.17 91.12 -38.39
CA ARG A 635 -36.32 92.42 -39.23
C ARG A 635 -36.17 92.27 -40.81
N ALA A 636 -36.19 93.35 -41.66
CA ALA A 636 -35.98 93.35 -43.15
C ALA A 636 -34.52 93.07 -43.60
N PRO A 637 -34.26 92.40 -44.74
CA PRO A 637 -33.01 91.68 -44.99
C PRO A 637 -31.97 92.49 -45.77
N ASP A 638 -30.68 92.33 -45.42
CA ASP A 638 -29.54 92.89 -46.17
C ASP A 638 -29.28 92.14 -47.50
N CYS A 639 -28.40 92.60 -48.38
CA CYS A 639 -28.10 91.87 -49.64
C CYS A 639 -27.46 90.49 -49.38
N ALA A 640 -27.84 89.51 -50.20
CA ALA A 640 -27.24 88.18 -50.15
C ALA A 640 -25.83 88.20 -50.76
N VAL A 641 -24.89 87.56 -50.06
CA VAL A 641 -23.52 87.35 -50.56
C VAL A 641 -23.45 85.93 -51.10
N VAL A 642 -23.26 85.80 -52.42
CA VAL A 642 -23.04 84.50 -53.07
C VAL A 642 -21.69 83.95 -52.60
N THR A 643 -21.74 82.76 -52.00
CA THR A 643 -20.60 82.09 -51.35
C THR A 643 -20.03 80.96 -52.19
N ALA A 644 -20.85 80.31 -53.02
CA ALA A 644 -20.38 79.30 -53.96
C ALA A 644 -21.18 79.37 -55.28
N PRO A 645 -20.51 79.29 -56.44
CA PRO A 645 -19.06 79.32 -56.59
C PRO A 645 -18.47 80.68 -56.15
N ALA A 646 -17.20 80.70 -55.72
CA ALA A 646 -16.56 81.95 -55.33
C ALA A 646 -16.38 82.87 -56.54
N ASN A 647 -16.43 84.19 -56.33
CA ASN A 647 -16.25 85.14 -57.43
C ASN A 647 -14.85 84.99 -58.08
N GLY A 648 -14.82 84.72 -59.38
CA GLY A 648 -13.63 84.43 -60.18
C GLY A 648 -13.13 82.98 -60.09
N ALA A 649 -13.89 82.04 -59.49
CA ALA A 649 -13.46 80.65 -59.37
C ALA A 649 -13.32 79.99 -60.75
N ASN A 650 -12.27 79.17 -60.92
CA ASN A 650 -12.09 78.29 -62.07
C ASN A 650 -12.24 76.83 -61.61
N ASP A 651 -12.41 75.90 -62.55
CA ASP A 651 -12.62 74.47 -62.28
C ASP A 651 -13.83 74.16 -61.38
N VAL A 652 -14.91 74.89 -61.60
CA VAL A 652 -16.18 74.68 -60.89
C VAL A 652 -16.96 73.52 -61.51
N THR A 653 -17.45 72.58 -60.71
CA THR A 653 -18.11 71.38 -61.26
C THR A 653 -19.28 71.71 -62.19
N LEU A 654 -19.51 70.90 -63.22
CA LEU A 654 -20.59 71.13 -64.20
C LEU A 654 -21.99 71.17 -63.56
N ARG A 655 -22.13 70.61 -62.37
CA ARG A 655 -23.36 70.59 -61.57
C ARG A 655 -23.36 71.57 -60.41
N ALA A 656 -22.44 72.53 -60.40
CA ALA A 656 -22.31 73.44 -59.28
C ALA A 656 -23.63 74.16 -59.00
N GLY A 657 -24.15 73.98 -57.80
CA GLY A 657 -25.22 74.80 -57.28
C GLY A 657 -24.71 76.20 -56.97
N ILE A 658 -25.55 77.20 -57.18
CA ILE A 658 -25.32 78.55 -56.66
C ILE A 658 -25.78 78.55 -55.21
N SER A 659 -24.93 78.96 -54.27
CA SER A 659 -25.30 79.18 -52.87
C SER A 659 -24.83 80.53 -52.37
N TRP A 660 -25.58 81.08 -51.44
CA TRP A 660 -25.31 82.33 -50.76
C TRP A 660 -25.55 82.17 -49.26
N ASN A 661 -25.00 83.08 -48.48
CA ASN A 661 -25.30 83.10 -47.05
C ASN A 661 -26.78 83.39 -46.82
N ALA A 662 -27.39 82.68 -45.86
CA ALA A 662 -28.70 83.02 -45.35
C ALA A 662 -28.69 84.47 -44.87
N VAL A 663 -29.58 85.29 -45.41
CA VAL A 663 -29.75 86.67 -45.00
C VAL A 663 -30.78 86.72 -43.90
N ALA A 664 -30.33 87.12 -42.70
CA ALA A 664 -31.18 87.36 -41.56
C ALA A 664 -32.32 88.33 -41.94
N GLY A 665 -33.55 87.85 -41.86
CA GLY A 665 -34.73 88.62 -42.23
C GLY A 665 -35.46 88.12 -43.45
N ALA A 666 -34.81 87.42 -44.39
CA ALA A 666 -35.37 87.09 -45.70
C ALA A 666 -36.48 86.02 -45.63
N SER A 667 -37.63 86.27 -46.26
CA SER A 667 -38.67 85.28 -46.56
C SER A 667 -38.45 84.55 -47.90
N GLY A 668 -37.52 85.01 -48.73
CA GLY A 668 -37.12 84.37 -49.98
C GLY A 668 -36.02 85.15 -50.72
N TYR A 669 -35.61 84.65 -51.89
CA TYR A 669 -34.55 85.20 -52.74
C TYR A 669 -34.95 85.13 -54.22
N ARG A 670 -34.40 86.01 -55.06
CA ARG A 670 -34.52 85.99 -56.54
C ARG A 670 -33.15 85.79 -57.18
N VAL A 671 -33.00 84.80 -58.06
CA VAL A 671 -31.72 84.40 -58.68
C VAL A 671 -31.65 84.76 -60.16
N PHE A 672 -30.49 85.27 -60.61
CA PHE A 672 -30.21 85.62 -62.00
C PHE A 672 -28.88 85.00 -62.45
N ILE A 673 -28.84 84.36 -63.63
CA ILE A 673 -27.64 83.69 -64.19
C ILE A 673 -27.53 83.96 -65.70
N GLY A 674 -26.33 84.29 -66.19
CA GLY A 674 -25.99 84.44 -67.61
C GLY A 674 -24.53 84.07 -67.92
N THR A 675 -24.14 84.06 -69.19
CA THR A 675 -22.74 83.86 -69.67
C THR A 675 -22.02 85.19 -69.97
N THR A 676 -22.72 86.32 -69.82
CA THR A 676 -22.16 87.68 -69.92
C THR A 676 -22.49 88.50 -68.67
N ALA A 677 -21.64 89.48 -68.32
CA ALA A 677 -21.87 90.36 -67.17
C ALA A 677 -23.21 91.12 -67.27
N GLY A 678 -24.01 91.10 -66.21
CA GLY A 678 -25.39 91.60 -66.18
C GLY A 678 -26.42 90.74 -66.92
N GLY A 679 -26.01 89.62 -67.52
CA GLY A 679 -26.87 88.68 -68.24
C GLY A 679 -27.80 87.88 -67.31
N SER A 680 -28.93 87.45 -67.86
CA SER A 680 -29.91 86.61 -67.16
C SER A 680 -30.58 85.60 -68.09
N GLU A 681 -29.92 85.27 -69.20
CA GLU A 681 -30.45 84.43 -70.27
C GLU A 681 -30.55 82.95 -69.91
N ILE A 682 -29.95 82.53 -68.78
CA ILE A 682 -30.07 81.16 -68.24
C ILE A 682 -31.14 81.13 -67.15
N VAL A 683 -31.09 82.08 -66.22
CA VAL A 683 -32.09 82.24 -65.15
C VAL A 683 -32.41 83.72 -64.99
N SER A 684 -33.69 84.08 -65.04
CA SER A 684 -34.17 85.47 -65.02
C SER A 684 -35.12 85.72 -63.85
N GLY A 685 -34.56 85.79 -62.64
CA GLY A 685 -35.30 86.21 -61.43
C GLY A 685 -36.11 85.12 -60.76
N GLU A 686 -35.64 83.87 -60.81
CA GLU A 686 -36.32 82.72 -60.19
C GLU A 686 -36.40 82.89 -58.66
N GLU A 687 -37.61 82.75 -58.11
CA GLU A 687 -37.84 82.89 -56.68
C GLU A 687 -37.58 81.58 -55.95
N VAL A 688 -36.68 81.60 -54.95
CA VAL A 688 -36.40 80.47 -54.08
C VAL A 688 -36.47 80.87 -52.61
N THR A 689 -36.92 79.96 -51.75
CA THR A 689 -36.97 80.19 -50.30
C THR A 689 -35.72 79.68 -49.58
N GLY A 690 -34.92 78.84 -50.24
CA GLY A 690 -33.62 78.37 -49.74
C GLY A 690 -32.47 79.33 -50.07
N THR A 691 -31.28 79.02 -49.55
CA THR A 691 -30.06 79.81 -49.76
C THR A 691 -29.16 79.23 -50.85
N SER A 692 -29.76 78.39 -51.69
CA SER A 692 -29.12 77.81 -52.85
C SER A 692 -30.11 77.64 -53.98
N PHE A 693 -29.56 77.57 -55.19
CA PHE A 693 -30.29 77.36 -56.43
C PHE A 693 -29.44 76.47 -57.33
N ASN A 694 -30.00 75.33 -57.72
CA ASN A 694 -29.42 74.46 -58.73
C ASN A 694 -30.08 74.79 -60.08
N PRO A 695 -29.30 75.17 -61.11
CA PRO A 695 -29.83 75.33 -62.44
C PRO A 695 -30.46 74.01 -62.93
N PRO A 696 -31.54 74.07 -63.73
CA PRO A 696 -32.26 72.88 -64.20
C PRO A 696 -31.47 72.01 -65.18
N SER A 697 -30.34 72.48 -65.69
CA SER A 697 -29.40 71.73 -66.54
C SER A 697 -27.98 71.97 -66.07
N ASP A 698 -27.11 70.97 -66.25
CA ASP A 698 -25.68 71.08 -65.99
C ASP A 698 -25.08 72.25 -66.81
N PHE A 699 -24.13 72.97 -66.23
CA PHE A 699 -23.32 73.97 -66.91
C PHE A 699 -22.39 73.30 -67.93
N GLU A 700 -22.11 74.00 -69.03
CA GLU A 700 -21.20 73.52 -70.07
C GLU A 700 -19.75 73.54 -69.57
N GLU A 701 -18.91 72.60 -69.99
CA GLU A 701 -17.50 72.52 -69.56
C GLU A 701 -16.68 73.72 -70.03
N ASN A 702 -15.68 74.12 -69.22
CA ASN A 702 -14.77 75.25 -69.49
C ASN A 702 -15.47 76.56 -69.89
N THR A 703 -16.63 76.87 -69.29
CA THR A 703 -17.47 78.02 -69.62
C THR A 703 -17.64 78.95 -68.41
N THR A 704 -17.50 80.27 -68.61
CA THR A 704 -17.66 81.29 -67.56
C THR A 704 -19.11 81.78 -67.45
N TYR A 705 -19.65 81.78 -66.23
CA TYR A 705 -21.01 82.22 -65.87
C TYR A 705 -20.99 83.39 -64.89
N TYR A 706 -22.00 84.26 -64.93
CA TYR A 706 -22.23 85.42 -64.05
C TYR A 706 -23.54 85.24 -63.27
N VAL A 707 -23.54 85.53 -61.96
CA VAL A 707 -24.65 85.23 -61.04
C VAL A 707 -24.95 86.37 -60.07
N ARG A 708 -26.24 86.71 -59.91
CA ARG A 708 -26.75 87.71 -58.94
C ARG A 708 -27.94 87.16 -58.15
N VAL A 709 -27.98 87.43 -56.84
CA VAL A 709 -29.06 87.00 -55.93
C VAL A 709 -29.59 88.16 -55.08
N ILE A 710 -30.92 88.30 -55.00
CA ILE A 710 -31.60 89.39 -54.28
C ILE A 710 -32.58 88.82 -53.24
N PRO A 711 -32.33 88.96 -51.91
CA PRO A 711 -33.25 88.54 -50.85
C PRO A 711 -34.45 89.46 -50.70
N TYR A 712 -35.56 88.93 -50.20
CA TYR A 712 -36.79 89.66 -49.88
C TYR A 712 -37.51 89.07 -48.68
N ASN A 713 -38.28 89.88 -47.95
CA ASN A 713 -39.23 89.41 -46.95
C ASN A 713 -40.54 90.21 -46.97
N ALA A 714 -41.45 89.93 -46.04
CA ALA A 714 -42.71 90.66 -45.88
C ALA A 714 -42.54 92.19 -45.65
N ALA A 715 -41.35 92.66 -45.23
CA ALA A 715 -41.00 94.06 -45.06
C ALA A 715 -40.30 94.70 -46.29
N GLY A 716 -39.91 93.92 -47.31
CA GLY A 716 -39.36 94.40 -48.58
C GLY A 716 -38.22 93.55 -49.17
N ALA A 717 -37.81 93.85 -50.41
CA ALA A 717 -36.63 93.26 -51.06
C ALA A 717 -35.37 94.12 -50.83
N ALA A 718 -34.21 93.48 -50.68
CA ALA A 718 -32.94 94.17 -50.56
C ALA A 718 -32.58 94.92 -51.85
N THR A 719 -32.00 96.13 -51.73
CA THR A 719 -31.61 96.98 -52.87
C THR A 719 -30.10 97.10 -52.97
N GLY A 720 -29.54 97.03 -54.18
CA GLY A 720 -28.11 97.30 -54.45
C GLY A 720 -27.17 96.08 -54.51
N CYS A 721 -27.69 94.87 -54.69
CA CYS A 721 -26.88 93.65 -54.66
C CYS A 721 -26.01 93.47 -55.92
N THR A 722 -24.75 93.07 -55.73
CA THR A 722 -23.73 92.88 -56.78
C THR A 722 -23.74 91.46 -57.36
N GLU A 723 -23.19 91.26 -58.55
CA GLU A 723 -23.01 89.94 -59.18
C GLU A 723 -21.60 89.38 -58.98
N ILE A 724 -21.46 88.05 -59.12
CA ILE A 724 -20.19 87.31 -59.15
C ILE A 724 -20.03 86.57 -60.49
N SER A 725 -18.85 86.04 -60.80
CA SER A 725 -18.63 85.14 -61.95
C SER A 725 -17.82 83.88 -61.60
N PHE A 726 -17.90 82.78 -62.37
CA PHE A 726 -17.04 81.59 -62.25
C PHE A 726 -16.93 80.78 -63.55
N THR A 727 -15.90 79.94 -63.71
CA THR A 727 -15.63 79.07 -64.87
C THR A 727 -15.63 77.60 -64.50
N THR A 728 -16.22 76.73 -65.33
CA THR A 728 -16.46 75.30 -65.03
C THR A 728 -15.31 74.32 -65.37
N GLU A 729 -15.27 73.15 -64.70
CA GLU A 729 -14.20 72.12 -64.72
C GLU A 729 -14.17 71.19 -65.95
N THR A 730 -13.16 70.31 -66.00
CA THR A 730 -13.02 69.17 -66.95
C THR A 730 -12.88 67.84 -66.16
N LEU A 731 -13.56 66.74 -66.53
CA LEU A 731 -13.86 65.55 -65.66
C LEU A 731 -12.73 64.46 -65.51
N LEU A 732 -12.52 63.88 -64.29
CA LEU A 732 -11.57 62.78 -63.91
C LEU A 732 -12.26 61.42 -63.57
N ARG A 733 -11.62 60.24 -63.77
CA ARG A 733 -12.19 58.86 -63.58
C ARG A 733 -11.41 57.97 -62.57
N ALA A 734 -12.06 56.94 -62.03
CA ALA A 734 -11.52 55.97 -61.04
C ALA A 734 -10.46 55.00 -61.65
N PRO A 735 -9.54 54.42 -60.84
CA PRO A 735 -8.45 53.54 -61.31
C PRO A 735 -8.90 52.11 -61.64
N ASP A 736 -8.10 51.39 -62.42
CA ASP A 736 -8.26 49.94 -62.70
C ASP A 736 -7.75 49.07 -61.54
N CYS A 737 -8.11 47.78 -61.48
CA CYS A 737 -7.70 46.87 -60.40
C CYS A 737 -6.19 46.55 -60.37
N ALA A 738 -5.65 46.31 -59.16
CA ALA A 738 -4.26 45.91 -58.94
C ALA A 738 -4.05 44.41 -59.23
N VAL A 739 -2.86 44.04 -59.72
CA VAL A 739 -2.46 42.65 -59.99
C VAL A 739 -1.40 42.23 -58.97
N VAL A 740 -1.73 41.30 -58.08
CA VAL A 740 -0.81 40.71 -57.09
C VAL A 740 0.23 39.84 -57.79
N THR A 741 1.50 40.06 -57.47
CA THR A 741 2.67 39.45 -58.10
C THR A 741 3.40 38.44 -57.20
N ALA A 742 3.29 38.56 -55.88
CA ALA A 742 3.81 37.56 -54.93
C ALA A 742 3.04 37.62 -53.59
N PRO A 743 2.73 36.47 -52.96
CA PRO A 743 2.87 35.11 -53.48
C PRO A 743 2.03 34.88 -54.75
N ALA A 744 2.43 33.91 -55.58
CA ALA A 744 1.69 33.60 -56.80
C ALA A 744 0.34 32.93 -56.47
N ASN A 745 -0.69 33.17 -57.28
CA ASN A 745 -2.00 32.55 -57.06
C ASN A 745 -1.92 31.02 -57.14
N GLY A 746 -2.34 30.34 -56.07
CA GLY A 746 -2.26 28.90 -55.88
C GLY A 746 -0.87 28.37 -55.50
N ALA A 747 0.04 29.22 -55.00
CA ALA A 747 1.35 28.74 -54.55
C ALA A 747 1.23 27.92 -53.25
N ASP A 748 1.91 26.78 -53.19
CA ASP A 748 2.08 25.97 -51.98
C ASP A 748 3.52 26.11 -51.45
N ASP A 749 3.76 25.71 -50.19
CA ASP A 749 5.05 25.85 -49.47
C ASP A 749 5.56 27.31 -49.40
N VAL A 750 4.66 28.25 -49.17
CA VAL A 750 5.03 29.65 -48.93
C VAL A 750 5.52 29.82 -47.49
N THR A 751 6.69 30.44 -47.31
CA THR A 751 7.28 30.67 -45.98
C THR A 751 6.38 31.49 -45.07
N LEU A 752 6.39 31.23 -43.76
CA LEU A 752 5.51 31.91 -42.80
C LEU A 752 5.70 33.45 -42.74
N GLU A 753 6.88 33.95 -43.10
CA GLU A 753 7.22 35.39 -43.13
C GLU A 753 6.94 36.08 -44.49
N ALA A 754 6.21 35.45 -45.41
CA ALA A 754 6.06 35.96 -46.78
C ALA A 754 5.34 37.32 -46.86
N GLY A 755 5.91 38.27 -47.62
CA GLY A 755 5.28 39.55 -47.95
C GLY A 755 4.38 39.48 -49.19
N ILE A 756 3.37 40.36 -49.25
CA ILE A 756 2.44 40.51 -50.39
C ILE A 756 2.90 41.67 -51.28
N SER A 757 2.95 41.51 -52.60
CA SER A 757 3.34 42.56 -53.55
C SER A 757 2.47 42.59 -54.80
N TRP A 758 2.33 43.76 -55.44
CA TRP A 758 1.55 43.98 -56.66
C TRP A 758 2.16 45.03 -57.58
N ASN A 759 1.66 45.14 -58.82
CA ASN A 759 2.08 46.19 -59.75
C ASN A 759 1.46 47.56 -59.43
N ALA A 760 2.19 48.64 -59.67
CA ALA A 760 1.66 50.00 -59.54
C ALA A 760 0.52 50.28 -60.55
N VAL A 761 -0.60 50.84 -60.09
CA VAL A 761 -1.79 51.16 -60.88
C VAL A 761 -1.82 52.65 -61.24
N PRO A 762 -1.84 53.01 -62.54
CA PRO A 762 -1.93 54.39 -62.99
C PRO A 762 -3.20 55.10 -62.49
N GLY A 763 -3.04 56.30 -61.95
CA GLY A 763 -4.16 57.12 -61.45
C GLY A 763 -4.65 56.76 -60.05
N ALA A 764 -4.11 55.71 -59.41
CA ALA A 764 -4.39 55.39 -58.01
C ALA A 764 -3.58 56.29 -57.05
N SER A 765 -4.20 56.77 -55.98
CA SER A 765 -3.54 57.49 -54.88
C SER A 765 -3.21 56.59 -53.68
N GLY A 766 -3.74 55.36 -53.63
CA GLY A 766 -3.46 54.36 -52.60
C GLY A 766 -4.10 52.99 -52.90
N TYR A 767 -3.86 52.00 -52.04
CA TYR A 767 -4.39 50.64 -52.11
C TYR A 767 -4.96 50.21 -50.76
N ARG A 768 -6.02 49.40 -50.77
CA ARG A 768 -6.53 48.68 -49.59
C ARG A 768 -6.22 47.20 -49.69
N VAL A 769 -5.54 46.65 -48.69
CA VAL A 769 -5.12 45.24 -48.63
C VAL A 769 -6.04 44.47 -47.70
N PHE A 770 -6.48 43.29 -48.13
CA PHE A 770 -7.24 42.36 -47.30
C PHE A 770 -6.65 40.97 -47.39
N VAL A 771 -6.59 40.30 -46.26
CA VAL A 771 -6.05 38.94 -46.12
C VAL A 771 -6.96 38.16 -45.17
N GLY A 772 -7.35 36.95 -45.56
CA GLY A 772 -8.14 36.05 -44.71
C GLY A 772 -7.81 34.58 -44.91
N THR A 773 -8.20 33.75 -43.94
CA THR A 773 -8.02 32.29 -43.97
C THR A 773 -9.14 31.55 -44.71
N THR A 774 -10.16 32.29 -45.18
CA THR A 774 -11.27 31.78 -45.99
C THR A 774 -11.49 32.67 -47.21
N SER A 775 -12.02 32.11 -48.31
CA SER A 775 -12.35 32.88 -49.52
C SER A 775 -13.35 34.00 -49.18
N GLY A 776 -13.03 35.23 -49.58
CA GLY A 776 -13.77 36.43 -49.18
C GLY A 776 -13.56 36.92 -47.74
N GLY A 777 -12.72 36.25 -46.95
CA GLY A 777 -12.41 36.60 -45.57
C GLY A 777 -11.43 37.77 -45.44
N SER A 778 -11.41 38.41 -44.27
CA SER A 778 -10.47 39.49 -43.94
C SER A 778 -10.01 39.44 -42.47
N ASP A 779 -10.02 38.24 -41.90
CA ASP A 779 -9.72 37.92 -40.49
C ASP A 779 -8.26 38.16 -40.11
N VAL A 780 -7.36 38.25 -41.10
CA VAL A 780 -5.93 38.52 -40.88
C VAL A 780 -5.61 40.00 -41.08
N VAL A 781 -6.10 40.58 -42.19
CA VAL A 781 -5.98 42.02 -42.50
C VAL A 781 -7.29 42.50 -43.10
N SER A 782 -7.89 43.53 -42.50
CA SER A 782 -9.20 44.04 -42.89
C SER A 782 -9.14 45.46 -43.45
N GLY A 783 -8.63 45.58 -44.68
CA GLY A 783 -8.71 46.81 -45.47
C GLY A 783 -7.65 47.86 -45.17
N GLU A 784 -6.44 47.43 -44.80
CA GLU A 784 -5.32 48.32 -44.48
C GLU A 784 -4.93 49.18 -45.70
N GLU A 785 -4.86 50.50 -45.50
CA GLU A 785 -4.55 51.45 -46.57
C GLU A 785 -3.04 51.69 -46.67
N VAL A 786 -2.46 51.39 -47.84
CA VAL A 786 -1.03 51.62 -48.11
C VAL A 786 -0.82 52.37 -49.42
N THR A 787 0.24 53.16 -49.48
CA THR A 787 0.69 53.84 -50.72
C THR A 787 1.81 53.08 -51.44
N ALA A 788 2.43 52.09 -50.76
CA ALA A 788 3.43 51.22 -51.34
C ALA A 788 2.79 50.14 -52.22
N THR A 789 3.59 49.48 -53.05
CA THR A 789 3.18 48.34 -53.90
C THR A 789 3.52 46.99 -53.28
N SER A 790 3.72 46.97 -51.96
CA SER A 790 3.98 45.79 -51.15
C SER A 790 3.49 46.00 -49.73
N PHE A 791 3.14 44.92 -49.05
CA PHE A 791 2.63 44.90 -47.69
C PHE A 791 3.10 43.63 -46.96
N ASN A 792 3.67 43.82 -45.77
CA ASN A 792 4.01 42.72 -44.86
C ASN A 792 2.99 42.73 -43.71
N PRO A 793 2.27 41.63 -43.48
CA PRO A 793 1.38 41.52 -42.32
C PRO A 793 2.12 41.73 -40.98
N PRO A 794 1.43 42.18 -39.92
CA PRO A 794 2.06 42.47 -38.63
C PRO A 794 2.63 41.26 -37.86
N GLY A 795 2.29 40.04 -38.28
CA GLY A 795 2.79 38.78 -37.70
C GLY A 795 2.92 37.70 -38.77
N ASP A 796 3.64 36.64 -38.42
CA ASP A 796 3.86 35.48 -39.30
C ASP A 796 2.54 34.75 -39.59
N PHE A 797 2.42 34.19 -40.78
CA PHE A 797 1.29 33.34 -41.13
C PHE A 797 1.34 32.01 -40.36
N GLU A 798 0.18 31.44 -40.06
CA GLU A 798 0.04 30.09 -39.49
C GLU A 798 0.47 29.01 -40.50
N GLU A 799 1.08 27.92 -40.02
CA GLU A 799 1.56 26.80 -40.85
C GLU A 799 0.42 26.00 -41.49
N ASN A 800 0.67 25.39 -42.66
CA ASN A 800 -0.29 24.57 -43.42
C ASN A 800 -1.67 25.23 -43.63
N THR A 801 -1.70 26.56 -43.78
CA THR A 801 -2.93 27.34 -43.85
C THR A 801 -3.01 28.05 -45.19
N THR A 802 -4.16 27.92 -45.86
CA THR A 802 -4.43 28.63 -47.12
C THR A 802 -4.97 30.03 -46.83
N TYR A 803 -4.29 31.05 -47.34
CA TYR A 803 -4.68 32.45 -47.24
C TYR A 803 -5.22 32.96 -48.57
N TYR A 804 -6.22 33.86 -48.49
CA TYR A 804 -6.86 34.54 -49.61
C TYR A 804 -6.58 36.04 -49.52
N VAL A 805 -6.19 36.66 -50.63
CA VAL A 805 -5.73 38.05 -50.70
C VAL A 805 -6.38 38.81 -51.85
N TRP A 806 -6.90 40.02 -51.57
CA TRP A 806 -7.22 41.00 -52.61
C TRP A 806 -6.65 42.39 -52.28
N VAL A 807 -6.31 43.13 -53.34
CA VAL A 807 -5.75 44.49 -53.24
C VAL A 807 -6.58 45.44 -54.11
N ILE A 808 -7.18 46.45 -53.50
CA ILE A 808 -8.11 47.38 -54.17
C ILE A 808 -7.48 48.78 -54.26
N PRO A 809 -7.05 49.24 -55.45
CA PRO A 809 -6.55 50.60 -55.64
C PRO A 809 -7.69 51.62 -55.59
N PHE A 810 -7.41 52.83 -55.11
CA PHE A 810 -8.37 53.92 -55.05
C PHE A 810 -7.76 55.27 -55.38
N ASN A 811 -8.60 56.20 -55.85
CA ASN A 811 -8.29 57.62 -55.94
C ASN A 811 -9.47 58.49 -55.51
N SER A 812 -9.36 59.81 -55.63
CA SER A 812 -10.43 60.76 -55.30
C SER A 812 -11.70 60.59 -56.13
N ALA A 813 -11.64 59.92 -57.29
CA ALA A 813 -12.81 59.58 -58.12
C ALA A 813 -13.45 58.23 -57.75
N GLY A 814 -12.84 57.44 -56.85
CA GLY A 814 -13.41 56.19 -56.33
C GLY A 814 -12.38 55.06 -56.22
N ALA A 815 -12.79 53.96 -55.56
CA ALA A 815 -12.05 52.70 -55.55
C ALA A 815 -12.35 51.87 -56.80
N ALA A 816 -11.37 51.11 -57.28
CA ALA A 816 -11.58 50.15 -58.36
C ALA A 816 -12.62 49.10 -57.95
N SER A 817 -13.53 48.75 -58.87
CA SER A 817 -14.57 47.76 -58.64
C SER A 817 -14.30 46.47 -59.42
N GLY A 818 -14.52 45.30 -58.81
CA GLY A 818 -14.43 43.99 -59.47
C GLY A 818 -13.04 43.34 -59.46
N CYS A 819 -12.21 43.66 -58.46
CA CYS A 819 -10.88 43.06 -58.32
C CYS A 819 -10.96 41.60 -57.86
N THR A 820 -10.12 40.74 -58.43
CA THR A 820 -10.12 39.29 -58.17
C THR A 820 -9.16 38.93 -57.04
N GLU A 821 -9.59 38.02 -56.14
CA GLU A 821 -8.71 37.45 -55.11
C GLU A 821 -7.73 36.43 -55.69
N ILE A 822 -6.60 36.27 -55.00
CA ILE A 822 -5.65 35.18 -55.18
C ILE A 822 -5.52 34.38 -53.87
N SER A 823 -5.02 33.15 -53.91
CA SER A 823 -4.74 32.36 -52.71
C SER A 823 -3.32 31.79 -52.69
N PHE A 824 -2.81 31.40 -51.52
CA PHE A 824 -1.58 30.61 -51.37
C PHE A 824 -1.63 29.80 -50.06
N THR A 825 -0.89 28.69 -49.98
CA THR A 825 -0.78 27.82 -48.79
C THR A 825 0.61 27.91 -48.19
N THR A 826 0.67 28.09 -46.88
CA THR A 826 1.94 28.18 -46.14
C THR A 826 2.58 26.81 -45.90
N GLU A 827 3.91 26.79 -45.73
CA GLU A 827 4.68 25.57 -45.43
C GLU A 827 4.23 24.89 -44.11
N THR A 828 4.50 23.59 -43.98
CA THR A 828 4.34 22.85 -42.72
C THR A 828 5.72 22.67 -42.08
N LEU A 829 5.89 23.04 -40.81
CA LEU A 829 7.17 22.89 -40.12
C LEU A 829 7.37 21.43 -39.67
N LEU A 830 8.48 20.80 -40.09
CA LEU A 830 8.84 19.47 -39.63
C LEU A 830 9.31 19.51 -38.17
N ARG A 831 8.57 18.86 -37.27
CA ARG A 831 8.90 18.76 -35.83
C ARG A 831 9.42 17.35 -35.48
N ALA A 832 10.20 17.26 -34.40
CA ALA A 832 10.60 15.97 -33.84
C ALA A 832 9.34 15.17 -33.42
N PRO A 833 9.33 13.83 -33.55
CA PRO A 833 8.16 13.02 -33.20
C PRO A 833 7.87 13.04 -31.68
N ASP A 834 6.63 12.70 -31.30
CA ASP A 834 6.26 12.44 -29.91
C ASP A 834 6.85 11.12 -29.40
N CYS A 835 6.91 10.92 -28.07
CA CYS A 835 7.46 9.69 -27.50
C CYS A 835 6.64 8.44 -27.83
N ALA A 836 7.33 7.31 -28.04
CA ALA A 836 6.68 6.02 -28.29
C ALA A 836 6.13 5.42 -26.98
N VAL A 837 4.92 4.85 -27.05
CA VAL A 837 4.30 4.12 -25.93
C VAL A 837 4.56 2.63 -26.11
N VAL A 838 5.35 2.04 -25.21
CA VAL A 838 5.60 0.59 -25.18
C VAL A 838 4.32 -0.13 -24.74
N THR A 839 3.90 -1.11 -25.54
CA THR A 839 2.63 -1.85 -25.36
C THR A 839 2.83 -3.27 -24.86
N ALA A 840 4.00 -3.87 -25.11
CA ALA A 840 4.35 -5.17 -24.54
C ALA A 840 5.87 -5.30 -24.35
N PRO A 841 6.35 -5.78 -23.19
CA PRO A 841 5.58 -6.08 -21.98
C PRO A 841 4.90 -4.82 -21.39
N ALA A 842 3.83 -5.01 -20.61
CA ALA A 842 3.16 -3.89 -19.94
C ALA A 842 4.06 -3.33 -18.81
N ASN A 843 3.92 -2.04 -18.48
CA ASN A 843 4.70 -1.44 -17.41
C ASN A 843 4.35 -2.07 -16.04
N GLY A 844 5.36 -2.51 -15.31
CA GLY A 844 5.23 -3.24 -14.05
C GLY A 844 4.74 -4.68 -14.20
N ALA A 845 4.77 -5.26 -15.41
CA ALA A 845 4.38 -6.66 -15.60
C ALA A 845 5.38 -7.61 -14.92
N ASN A 846 4.85 -8.57 -14.15
CA ASN A 846 5.60 -9.69 -13.58
C ASN A 846 5.37 -10.96 -14.42
N ASP A 847 6.21 -11.98 -14.21
CA ASP A 847 6.14 -13.28 -14.91
C ASP A 847 6.21 -13.17 -16.44
N VAL A 848 7.01 -12.21 -16.93
CA VAL A 848 7.24 -12.04 -18.35
C VAL A 848 8.22 -13.11 -18.83
N THR A 849 7.89 -13.80 -19.92
CA THR A 849 8.73 -14.91 -20.40
C THR A 849 10.14 -14.45 -20.73
N LEU A 850 11.14 -15.33 -20.54
CA LEU A 850 12.55 -15.00 -20.80
C LEU A 850 12.82 -14.61 -22.26
N ARG A 851 11.89 -14.88 -23.18
CA ARG A 851 12.03 -14.59 -24.62
C ARG A 851 11.08 -13.49 -25.10
N ALA A 852 10.58 -12.66 -24.19
CA ALA A 852 9.62 -11.62 -24.51
C ALA A 852 10.19 -10.62 -25.53
N GLY A 853 9.42 -10.35 -26.58
CA GLY A 853 9.69 -9.26 -27.51
C GLY A 853 9.17 -7.94 -26.95
N ILE A 854 9.85 -6.84 -27.30
CA ILE A 854 9.41 -5.48 -27.00
C ILE A 854 8.57 -4.97 -28.17
N SER A 855 7.42 -4.37 -27.91
CA SER A 855 6.56 -3.75 -28.94
C SER A 855 5.98 -2.42 -28.47
N TRP A 856 5.70 -1.53 -29.41
CA TRP A 856 5.15 -0.20 -29.15
C TRP A 856 4.19 0.23 -30.25
N ASN A 857 3.42 1.29 -30.00
CA ASN A 857 2.56 1.88 -31.03
C ASN A 857 3.38 2.64 -32.09
N ALA A 858 2.94 2.62 -33.34
CA ALA A 858 3.53 3.45 -34.39
C ALA A 858 3.33 4.95 -34.08
N VAL A 859 4.42 5.72 -34.10
CA VAL A 859 4.41 7.17 -33.85
C VAL A 859 4.37 7.94 -35.17
N ALA A 860 3.39 8.84 -35.30
CA ALA A 860 3.24 9.68 -36.49
C ALA A 860 4.47 10.60 -36.68
N GLY A 861 4.99 10.68 -37.90
CA GLY A 861 6.16 11.51 -38.23
C GLY A 861 7.53 10.92 -37.86
N ALA A 862 7.59 9.74 -37.22
CA ALA A 862 8.84 9.04 -36.93
C ALA A 862 9.35 8.26 -38.16
N SER A 863 10.65 8.37 -38.47
CA SER A 863 11.30 7.57 -39.53
C SER A 863 11.93 6.28 -39.02
N ALA A 864 12.29 6.22 -37.73
CA ALA A 864 12.81 5.04 -37.04
C ALA A 864 12.78 5.23 -35.51
N TYR A 865 13.15 4.19 -34.76
CA TYR A 865 13.19 4.15 -33.30
C TYR A 865 14.56 3.72 -32.80
N ARG A 866 14.97 4.18 -31.62
CA ARG A 866 16.13 3.69 -30.86
C ARG A 866 15.66 2.99 -29.59
N VAL A 867 16.02 1.72 -29.42
CA VAL A 867 15.64 0.90 -28.27
C VAL A 867 16.77 0.87 -27.25
N PHE A 868 16.44 1.09 -25.98
CA PHE A 868 17.34 0.99 -24.84
C PHE A 868 16.77 0.00 -23.83
N ILE A 869 17.60 -0.93 -23.37
CA ILE A 869 17.22 -1.95 -22.37
C ILE A 869 18.35 -2.06 -21.34
N GLY A 870 17.99 -1.99 -20.07
CA GLY A 870 18.88 -2.19 -18.92
C GLY A 870 18.18 -2.91 -17.78
N THR A 871 18.91 -3.23 -16.72
CA THR A 871 18.47 -3.86 -15.47
C THR A 871 18.34 -2.84 -14.33
N THR A 872 18.72 -1.58 -14.59
CA THR A 872 18.56 -0.45 -13.68
C THR A 872 17.82 0.69 -14.39
N ALA A 873 17.15 1.55 -13.62
CA ALA A 873 16.44 2.71 -14.15
C ALA A 873 17.40 3.63 -14.92
N GLY A 874 17.06 3.96 -16.17
CA GLY A 874 17.91 4.69 -17.11
C GLY A 874 19.06 3.89 -17.71
N GLY A 875 19.22 2.62 -17.35
CA GLY A 875 20.24 1.71 -17.86
C GLY A 875 20.06 1.36 -19.34
N SER A 876 21.16 0.97 -19.98
CA SER A 876 21.20 0.59 -21.39
C SER A 876 22.27 -0.46 -21.69
N GLU A 877 22.68 -1.22 -20.68
CA GLU A 877 23.76 -2.20 -20.71
C GLU A 877 23.39 -3.48 -21.49
N ILE A 878 22.10 -3.74 -21.73
CA ILE A 878 21.63 -4.86 -22.55
C ILE A 878 21.47 -4.42 -24.00
N VAL A 879 20.78 -3.31 -24.24
CA VAL A 879 20.63 -2.69 -25.56
C VAL A 879 20.84 -1.19 -25.41
N SER A 880 21.77 -0.64 -26.20
CA SER A 880 22.19 0.76 -26.11
C SER A 880 21.89 1.54 -27.38
N GLY A 881 20.61 1.78 -27.63
CA GLY A 881 20.15 2.65 -28.72
C GLY A 881 20.12 1.97 -30.09
N GLU A 882 19.73 0.69 -30.13
CA GLU A 882 19.62 -0.09 -31.37
C GLU A 882 18.53 0.51 -32.27
N GLU A 883 18.86 0.72 -33.55
CA GLU A 883 17.96 1.36 -34.51
C GLU A 883 17.01 0.36 -35.18
N VAL A 884 15.71 0.64 -35.11
CA VAL A 884 14.66 -0.24 -35.62
C VAL A 884 13.66 0.58 -36.43
N THR A 885 13.26 0.11 -37.61
CA THR A 885 12.27 0.77 -38.48
C THR A 885 10.85 0.24 -38.28
N GLY A 886 10.70 -0.89 -37.58
CA GLY A 886 9.42 -1.47 -37.18
C GLY A 886 8.95 -1.02 -35.80
N THR A 887 7.83 -1.58 -35.36
CA THR A 887 7.21 -1.32 -34.04
C THR A 887 7.43 -2.47 -33.05
N ASN A 888 8.39 -3.34 -33.33
CA ASN A 888 8.78 -4.44 -32.47
C ASN A 888 10.30 -4.64 -32.49
N PHE A 889 10.81 -5.22 -31.42
CA PHE A 889 12.21 -5.55 -31.23
C PHE A 889 12.33 -6.81 -30.40
N ASN A 890 13.00 -7.83 -30.94
CA ASN A 890 13.35 -9.04 -30.20
C ASN A 890 14.82 -8.95 -29.78
N PRO A 891 15.11 -8.99 -28.47
CA PRO A 891 16.48 -9.04 -27.98
C PRO A 891 17.25 -10.26 -28.55
N PRO A 892 18.57 -10.13 -28.79
CA PRO A 892 19.37 -11.21 -29.39
C PRO A 892 19.63 -12.42 -28.47
N GLY A 893 19.30 -12.33 -27.17
CA GLY A 893 19.38 -13.41 -26.19
C GLY A 893 18.17 -13.44 -25.28
N ASP A 894 17.98 -14.57 -24.59
CA ASP A 894 16.95 -14.68 -23.56
C ASP A 894 17.34 -13.78 -22.37
N PHE A 895 16.34 -13.16 -21.75
CA PHE A 895 16.51 -12.43 -20.50
C PHE A 895 16.85 -13.38 -19.35
N GLU A 896 17.47 -12.85 -18.29
CA GLU A 896 17.78 -13.59 -17.07
C GLU A 896 16.50 -13.78 -16.23
N GLU A 897 16.42 -14.86 -15.46
CA GLU A 897 15.25 -15.18 -14.62
C GLU A 897 15.16 -14.28 -13.39
N ASN A 898 13.95 -13.93 -12.96
CA ASN A 898 13.69 -13.05 -11.82
C ASN A 898 14.41 -11.69 -11.87
N THR A 899 14.66 -11.17 -13.08
CA THR A 899 15.38 -9.92 -13.31
C THR A 899 14.43 -8.86 -13.82
N THR A 900 14.48 -7.67 -13.21
CA THR A 900 13.69 -6.52 -13.66
C THR A 900 14.45 -5.78 -14.75
N TYR A 901 13.81 -5.58 -15.90
CA TYR A 901 14.35 -4.85 -17.04
C TYR A 901 13.59 -3.54 -17.25
N TYR A 902 14.33 -2.48 -17.55
CA TYR A 902 13.86 -1.15 -17.90
C TYR A 902 14.01 -0.94 -19.40
N VAL A 903 12.94 -0.51 -20.06
CA VAL A 903 12.90 -0.34 -21.52
C VAL A 903 12.47 1.06 -21.88
N ARG A 904 13.27 1.71 -22.73
CA ARG A 904 12.97 3.03 -23.31
C ARG A 904 13.08 2.97 -24.82
N VAL A 905 12.07 3.50 -25.52
CA VAL A 905 12.03 3.56 -26.99
C VAL A 905 11.92 5.02 -27.42
N ILE A 906 12.90 5.50 -28.19
CA ILE A 906 12.97 6.90 -28.63
C ILE A 906 12.76 6.96 -30.16
N PRO A 907 11.60 7.45 -30.64
CA PRO A 907 11.39 7.71 -32.07
C PRO A 907 12.18 8.93 -32.53
N TYR A 908 12.59 8.93 -33.80
CA TYR A 908 13.29 10.07 -34.40
C TYR A 908 12.97 10.25 -35.88
N ASN A 909 13.15 11.47 -36.37
CA ASN A 909 13.10 11.85 -37.78
C ASN A 909 14.20 12.86 -38.13
N SER A 910 14.18 13.41 -39.35
CA SER A 910 15.18 14.41 -39.79
C SER A 910 15.12 15.75 -39.07
N ALA A 911 14.03 16.07 -38.35
CA ALA A 911 13.95 17.24 -37.46
C ALA A 911 14.49 16.99 -36.05
N GLY A 912 14.66 15.73 -35.63
CA GLY A 912 15.26 15.36 -34.35
C GLY A 912 14.67 14.10 -33.73
N ALA A 913 15.21 13.74 -32.55
CA ALA A 913 14.66 12.67 -31.71
C ALA A 913 13.65 13.24 -30.70
N ALA A 914 12.66 12.43 -30.33
CA ALA A 914 11.73 12.76 -29.25
C ALA A 914 12.51 12.99 -27.94
N THR A 915 12.06 13.97 -27.14
CA THR A 915 12.69 14.32 -25.84
C THR A 915 11.71 14.04 -24.70
N GLY A 916 12.23 13.66 -23.52
CA GLY A 916 11.39 13.39 -22.35
C GLY A 916 10.70 12.02 -22.33
N CYS A 917 11.13 11.06 -23.16
CA CYS A 917 10.49 9.74 -23.19
C CYS A 917 10.77 8.95 -21.92
N THR A 918 9.69 8.53 -21.26
CA THR A 918 9.72 7.71 -20.05
C THR A 918 10.03 6.26 -20.38
N GLU A 919 10.64 5.56 -19.43
CA GLU A 919 10.85 4.11 -19.52
C GLU A 919 9.69 3.37 -18.87
N ILE A 920 9.49 2.12 -19.31
CA ILE A 920 8.69 1.13 -18.59
C ILE A 920 9.63 0.13 -17.93
N ASN A 921 9.13 -0.65 -16.97
CA ASN A 921 9.83 -1.82 -16.47
C ASN A 921 8.96 -3.08 -16.53
N PHE A 922 9.60 -4.25 -16.50
CA PHE A 922 8.95 -5.54 -16.30
C PHE A 922 9.92 -6.53 -15.63
N THR A 923 9.40 -7.55 -14.96
CA THR A 923 10.19 -8.59 -14.29
C THR A 923 9.93 -9.94 -14.96
N THR A 924 11.01 -10.67 -15.23
CA THR A 924 10.96 -11.97 -15.91
C THR A 924 10.54 -13.11 -15.00
N GLU A 925 9.93 -14.14 -15.58
CA GLU A 925 9.52 -15.36 -14.88
C GLU A 925 10.72 -16.10 -14.25
N THR A 926 10.44 -16.87 -13.19
CA THR A 926 11.39 -17.83 -12.62
C THR A 926 11.12 -19.22 -13.19
N LEU A 927 12.13 -19.93 -13.70
CA LEU A 927 11.92 -21.27 -14.26
C LEU A 927 11.76 -22.30 -13.15
N LEU A 928 10.55 -22.87 -13.04
CA LEU A 928 10.25 -23.94 -12.09
C LEU A 928 11.03 -25.23 -12.46
N ARG A 929 11.92 -25.69 -11.56
CA ARG A 929 12.69 -26.93 -11.71
C ARG A 929 12.09 -28.04 -10.87
N VAL A 930 12.29 -29.30 -11.27
CA VAL A 930 11.94 -30.45 -10.41
C VAL A 930 12.81 -30.40 -9.13
N PRO A 931 12.26 -30.77 -7.96
CA PRO A 931 13.02 -30.70 -6.70
C PRO A 931 14.20 -31.68 -6.67
N ASP A 932 15.18 -31.41 -5.80
CA ASP A 932 16.26 -32.36 -5.48
C ASP A 932 15.72 -33.54 -4.65
N CYS A 933 16.48 -34.64 -4.53
CA CYS A 933 16.00 -35.79 -3.76
C CYS A 933 16.01 -35.55 -2.25
N ALA A 934 14.99 -36.06 -1.56
CA ALA A 934 14.89 -35.97 -0.11
C ALA A 934 15.94 -36.83 0.60
N VAL A 935 16.49 -36.30 1.70
CA VAL A 935 17.47 -36.98 2.55
C VAL A 935 16.77 -37.45 3.83
N VAL A 936 16.60 -38.76 3.97
CA VAL A 936 15.97 -39.39 5.14
C VAL A 936 16.88 -39.28 6.36
N MET A 937 16.35 -38.70 7.45
CA MET A 937 17.05 -38.47 8.71
C MET A 937 16.87 -39.63 9.69
N ALA A 938 15.64 -40.09 9.87
CA ALA A 938 15.29 -41.15 10.80
C ALA A 938 14.29 -42.13 10.15
N PRO A 939 14.49 -43.45 10.27
CA PRO A 939 15.70 -44.09 10.78
C PRO A 939 16.92 -43.84 9.86
N ALA A 940 18.13 -43.77 10.44
CA ALA A 940 19.35 -43.57 9.67
C ALA A 940 19.62 -44.77 8.73
N ASN A 941 20.29 -44.53 7.60
CA ASN A 941 20.63 -45.59 6.66
C ASN A 941 21.52 -46.67 7.31
N ASP A 942 21.15 -47.92 7.09
CA ASP A 942 21.71 -49.16 7.65
C ASP A 942 21.61 -49.26 9.19
N ALA A 943 20.71 -48.50 9.83
CA ALA A 943 20.46 -48.59 11.26
C ALA A 943 19.95 -50.00 11.65
N ASN A 944 20.43 -50.51 12.78
CA ASN A 944 19.99 -51.77 13.38
C ASN A 944 19.29 -51.49 14.71
N ASN A 945 18.45 -52.42 15.17
CA ASN A 945 17.69 -52.28 16.42
C ASN A 945 16.76 -51.05 16.42
N VAL A 946 16.14 -50.76 15.27
CA VAL A 946 15.11 -49.72 15.16
C VAL A 946 13.82 -50.22 15.81
N SER A 947 13.15 -49.36 16.57
CA SER A 947 11.90 -49.71 17.26
C SER A 947 10.80 -50.14 16.27
N LEU A 948 9.85 -50.94 16.74
CA LEU A 948 8.72 -51.42 15.92
C LEU A 948 7.70 -50.32 15.59
N ASP A 949 7.72 -49.21 16.33
CA ASP A 949 6.90 -48.00 16.14
C ASP A 949 7.67 -46.83 15.52
N ALA A 950 8.80 -47.11 14.84
CA ALA A 950 9.63 -46.06 14.28
C ALA A 950 8.95 -45.34 13.09
N ASN A 951 8.92 -44.01 13.17
CA ASN A 951 8.47 -43.13 12.10
C ASN A 951 9.59 -42.82 11.11
N ILE A 952 9.21 -42.45 9.88
CA ILE A 952 10.13 -42.01 8.83
C ILE A 952 10.14 -40.47 8.80
N SER A 953 11.31 -39.83 8.85
CA SER A 953 11.45 -38.37 8.69
C SER A 953 12.63 -38.00 7.80
N TRP A 954 12.55 -36.84 7.13
CA TRP A 954 13.55 -36.35 6.17
C TRP A 954 13.71 -34.83 6.24
N HIS A 955 14.78 -34.29 5.66
CA HIS A 955 14.91 -32.85 5.50
C HIS A 955 13.91 -32.30 4.48
N ALA A 956 13.34 -31.12 4.76
CA ALA A 956 12.56 -30.38 3.78
C ALA A 956 13.39 -30.12 2.51
N VAL A 957 12.77 -30.31 1.35
CA VAL A 957 13.42 -30.12 0.04
C VAL A 957 12.90 -28.82 -0.58
N ALA A 958 13.81 -27.89 -0.85
CA ALA A 958 13.49 -26.61 -1.47
C ALA A 958 12.74 -26.80 -2.81
N GLY A 959 11.61 -26.09 -2.96
CA GLY A 959 10.77 -26.13 -4.14
C GLY A 959 9.87 -27.37 -4.28
N ALA A 960 9.85 -28.29 -3.30
CA ALA A 960 8.89 -29.40 -3.27
C ALA A 960 7.54 -28.94 -2.70
N THR A 961 6.43 -29.29 -3.36
CA THR A 961 5.06 -29.05 -2.87
C THR A 961 4.47 -30.28 -2.17
N GLY A 962 5.22 -31.38 -2.10
CA GLY A 962 4.82 -32.62 -1.44
C GLY A 962 5.84 -33.74 -1.66
N TYR A 963 5.65 -34.87 -0.99
CA TYR A 963 6.53 -36.03 -1.00
C TYR A 963 5.73 -37.31 -1.25
N ARG A 964 6.31 -38.25 -1.98
CA ARG A 964 5.81 -39.62 -2.13
C ARG A 964 6.70 -40.58 -1.37
N VAL A 965 6.13 -41.28 -0.39
CA VAL A 965 6.83 -42.22 0.47
C VAL A 965 6.64 -43.65 -0.05
N PHE A 966 7.76 -44.34 -0.26
CA PHE A 966 7.81 -45.74 -0.64
C PHE A 966 8.55 -46.53 0.44
N ALA A 967 7.95 -47.61 0.92
CA ALA A 967 8.56 -48.50 1.91
C ALA A 967 8.23 -49.96 1.61
N GLY A 968 9.21 -50.85 1.78
CA GLY A 968 9.02 -52.29 1.62
C GLY A 968 10.10 -53.14 2.28
N THR A 969 9.88 -54.45 2.34
CA THR A 969 10.81 -55.40 3.01
C THR A 969 11.87 -56.00 2.08
N THR A 970 11.96 -55.49 0.85
CA THR A 970 12.99 -55.82 -0.16
C THR A 970 13.44 -54.54 -0.87
N PRO A 971 14.65 -54.48 -1.43
CA PRO A 971 15.08 -53.34 -2.26
C PRO A 971 14.07 -53.00 -3.36
N GLY A 972 13.63 -51.74 -3.43
CA GLY A 972 12.57 -51.28 -4.34
C GLY A 972 11.15 -51.79 -4.02
N GLY A 973 10.96 -52.45 -2.90
CA GLY A 973 9.67 -52.96 -2.44
C GLY A 973 8.72 -51.85 -2.00
N MET A 974 7.42 -52.10 -2.14
CA MET A 974 6.35 -51.13 -1.84
C MET A 974 5.21 -51.78 -1.06
N ASN A 975 5.49 -52.88 -0.35
CA ASN A 975 4.49 -53.67 0.39
C ASN A 975 4.09 -53.04 1.74
N VAL A 976 4.73 -51.94 2.13
CA VAL A 976 4.49 -51.25 3.41
C VAL A 976 3.94 -49.84 3.17
N ALA A 977 4.55 -49.08 2.24
CA ALA A 977 4.02 -47.83 1.73
C ALA A 977 4.27 -47.75 0.22
N ASN A 978 3.28 -47.32 -0.57
CA ASN A 978 3.33 -47.38 -2.02
C ASN A 978 3.03 -46.03 -2.67
N GLY A 979 3.94 -45.08 -2.47
CA GLY A 979 3.82 -43.74 -3.05
C GLY A 979 2.80 -42.89 -2.30
N GLU A 980 2.73 -43.05 -0.99
CA GLU A 980 1.84 -42.29 -0.12
C GLU A 980 2.22 -40.81 -0.17
N GLU A 981 1.26 -39.95 -0.47
CA GLU A 981 1.48 -38.51 -0.63
C GLU A 981 1.32 -37.80 0.71
N VAL A 982 2.38 -37.09 1.11
CA VAL A 982 2.39 -36.26 2.32
C VAL A 982 2.98 -34.89 2.02
N THR A 983 2.54 -33.88 2.73
CA THR A 983 3.07 -32.51 2.65
C THR A 983 4.10 -32.21 3.73
N ASP A 984 4.02 -32.95 4.85
CA ASP A 984 4.98 -32.87 5.95
C ASP A 984 6.29 -33.60 5.63
N THR A 985 7.30 -33.36 6.47
CA THR A 985 8.64 -33.99 6.41
C THR A 985 8.76 -35.26 7.24
N ASN A 986 7.62 -35.82 7.65
CA ASN A 986 7.53 -37.06 8.40
C ASN A 986 6.36 -37.92 7.88
N TYR A 987 6.45 -39.23 8.14
CA TYR A 987 5.41 -40.20 7.82
C TYR A 987 5.35 -41.29 8.89
N GLU A 988 4.19 -41.39 9.54
CA GLU A 988 3.84 -42.46 10.47
C GLU A 988 3.36 -43.69 9.69
N LEU A 989 3.97 -44.84 9.95
CA LEU A 989 3.63 -46.07 9.24
C LEU A 989 2.29 -46.62 9.76
N PRO A 990 1.37 -47.04 8.86
CA PRO A 990 -0.01 -47.41 9.24
C PRO A 990 -0.14 -48.71 10.05
N THR A 991 0.96 -49.44 10.23
CA THR A 991 1.04 -50.68 11.02
C THR A 991 2.42 -50.78 11.68
N ASP A 992 2.44 -51.31 12.90
CA ASP A 992 3.69 -51.68 13.59
C ASP A 992 4.57 -52.55 12.67
N LEU A 993 5.87 -52.26 12.68
CA LEU A 993 6.85 -52.97 11.88
C LEU A 993 7.08 -54.40 12.39
N GLU A 994 7.42 -55.33 11.49
CA GLU A 994 7.70 -56.72 11.83
C GLU A 994 9.07 -56.84 12.52
N GLU A 995 9.19 -57.69 13.54
CA GLU A 995 10.44 -57.96 14.27
C GLU A 995 11.55 -58.48 13.34
N ASN A 996 12.81 -58.09 13.58
CA ASN A 996 14.00 -58.56 12.86
C ASN A 996 13.86 -58.51 11.32
N THR A 997 13.24 -57.43 10.82
CA THR A 997 12.93 -57.25 9.40
C THR A 997 13.64 -56.01 8.88
N THR A 998 14.30 -56.14 7.72
CA THR A 998 14.92 -54.99 7.04
C THR A 998 13.89 -54.32 6.15
N TYR A 999 13.72 -53.01 6.35
CA TYR A 999 12.88 -52.14 5.54
C TYR A 999 13.75 -51.26 4.64
N TYR A 1000 13.30 -51.04 3.42
CA TYR A 1000 13.89 -50.16 2.42
C TYR A 1000 12.93 -49.00 2.20
N VAL A 1001 13.40 -47.77 2.37
CA VAL A 1001 12.59 -46.56 2.31
C VAL A 1001 13.15 -45.61 1.27
N ARG A 1002 12.27 -45.06 0.44
CA ARG A 1002 12.59 -44.00 -0.51
C ARG A 1002 11.52 -42.92 -0.46
N VAL A 1003 11.96 -41.67 -0.35
CA VAL A 1003 11.09 -40.50 -0.36
C VAL A 1003 11.37 -39.70 -1.64
N ILE A 1004 10.33 -39.43 -2.42
CA ILE A 1004 10.43 -38.69 -3.68
C ILE A 1004 9.66 -37.37 -3.55
N PRO A 1005 10.33 -36.22 -3.41
CA PRO A 1005 9.68 -34.92 -3.47
C PRO A 1005 9.15 -34.62 -4.87
N TYR A 1006 8.08 -33.84 -4.96
CA TYR A 1006 7.50 -33.40 -6.22
C TYR A 1006 6.99 -31.96 -6.14
N ASN A 1007 6.90 -31.30 -7.29
CA ASN A 1007 6.20 -30.03 -7.47
C ASN A 1007 5.47 -29.98 -8.82
N ALA A 1008 4.96 -28.81 -9.19
CA ALA A 1008 4.26 -28.63 -10.47
C ALA A 1008 5.16 -28.85 -11.70
N ALA A 1009 6.50 -28.75 -11.59
CA ALA A 1009 7.44 -29.11 -12.65
C ALA A 1009 7.66 -30.63 -12.77
N GLY A 1010 7.35 -31.40 -11.72
CA GLY A 1010 7.42 -32.86 -11.70
C GLY A 1010 8.02 -33.43 -10.42
N ALA A 1011 8.18 -34.75 -10.38
CA ALA A 1011 8.83 -35.46 -9.28
C ALA A 1011 10.36 -35.52 -9.46
N ALA A 1012 11.10 -35.45 -8.35
CA ALA A 1012 12.54 -35.63 -8.34
C ALA A 1012 12.94 -36.98 -8.96
N VAL A 1013 14.03 -36.98 -9.73
CA VAL A 1013 14.50 -38.15 -10.48
C VAL A 1013 15.80 -38.65 -9.87
N GLY A 1014 15.94 -39.97 -9.72
CA GLY A 1014 17.19 -40.60 -9.25
C GLY A 1014 17.32 -40.74 -7.74
N CYS A 1015 16.23 -40.59 -6.98
CA CYS A 1015 16.27 -40.71 -5.51
C CYS A 1015 16.61 -42.12 -5.07
N THR A 1016 17.60 -42.22 -4.19
CA THR A 1016 18.09 -43.48 -3.63
C THR A 1016 17.25 -43.92 -2.43
N GLU A 1017 17.18 -45.22 -2.20
CA GLU A 1017 16.58 -45.78 -1.00
C GLU A 1017 17.60 -45.88 0.13
N ILE A 1018 17.13 -45.73 1.37
CA ILE A 1018 17.86 -46.12 2.58
C ILE A 1018 17.33 -47.48 3.08
N SER A 1019 18.07 -48.14 3.96
CA SER A 1019 17.59 -49.34 4.66
C SER A 1019 17.72 -49.25 6.17
N PHE A 1020 16.90 -49.98 6.93
CA PHE A 1020 17.07 -50.16 8.38
C PHE A 1020 16.48 -51.49 8.84
N THR A 1021 16.93 -52.03 9.98
CA THR A 1021 16.48 -53.30 10.54
C THR A 1021 15.88 -53.13 11.94
N THR A 1022 14.68 -53.66 12.12
CA THR A 1022 13.92 -53.58 13.38
C THR A 1022 14.42 -54.53 14.47
N THR A 1023 14.18 -54.20 15.74
CA THR A 1023 14.58 -55.00 16.91
C THR A 1023 13.97 -56.40 16.94
N GLU A 1024 14.71 -57.39 17.45
CA GLU A 1024 14.19 -58.72 17.80
C GLU A 1024 13.80 -58.77 19.29
N THR A 1025 12.52 -58.98 19.59
CA THR A 1025 12.05 -59.18 20.96
C THR A 1025 12.44 -60.59 21.44
N SER A 1026 13.26 -60.70 22.48
CA SER A 1026 13.68 -62.02 22.99
C SER A 1026 12.48 -62.78 23.60
N LYS A 1027 11.97 -63.78 22.87
CA LYS A 1027 10.92 -64.70 23.36
C LYS A 1027 11.59 -65.69 24.30
N ASN A 1028 11.53 -65.44 25.61
CA ASN A 1028 12.03 -66.34 26.66
C ASN A 1028 10.88 -66.74 27.60
N ILE A 1029 10.83 -68.01 28.02
CA ILE A 1029 9.96 -68.45 29.13
C ILE A 1029 10.54 -67.86 30.44
N SER A 1030 10.04 -66.69 30.86
CA SER A 1030 10.47 -65.98 32.08
C SER A 1030 9.63 -66.37 33.30
N ARG A 1031 10.26 -66.36 34.49
CA ARG A 1031 9.67 -66.50 35.86
C ARG A 1031 8.37 -67.33 35.96
N THR A 1032 8.51 -68.65 36.03
CA THR A 1032 7.40 -69.52 36.50
C THR A 1032 7.06 -69.23 37.96
N LYS A 1033 5.77 -69.05 38.30
CA LYS A 1033 5.31 -69.07 39.70
C LYS A 1033 5.68 -70.42 40.31
N TYR A 1034 6.57 -70.40 41.32
CA TYR A 1034 7.11 -71.62 41.96
C TYR A 1034 6.16 -72.27 42.97
N GLY A 1035 4.88 -71.89 43.01
CA GLY A 1035 3.92 -72.39 44.01
C GLY A 1035 2.48 -72.47 43.49
N ILE A 1036 1.79 -73.56 43.82
CA ILE A 1036 0.35 -73.73 43.63
C ILE A 1036 -0.33 -74.18 44.93
N SER A 1037 -1.58 -73.77 45.12
CA SER A 1037 -2.44 -74.17 46.23
C SER A 1037 -3.80 -74.70 45.75
N PRO A 1038 -3.86 -75.94 45.22
CA PRO A 1038 -5.10 -76.50 44.66
C PRO A 1038 -6.10 -76.85 45.77
N ASN A 1039 -6.83 -75.85 46.26
CA ASN A 1039 -7.82 -75.91 47.34
C ASN A 1039 -9.24 -75.51 46.87
N GLY A 1040 -9.39 -75.02 45.63
CA GLY A 1040 -10.66 -74.68 45.00
C GLY A 1040 -11.17 -73.28 45.32
N ASP A 1041 -10.32 -72.36 45.81
CA ASP A 1041 -10.70 -70.97 46.09
C ASP A 1041 -10.53 -70.02 44.89
N GLY A 1042 -10.04 -70.53 43.76
CA GLY A 1042 -9.78 -69.76 42.53
C GLY A 1042 -8.41 -69.07 42.50
N ILE A 1043 -7.60 -69.16 43.56
CA ILE A 1043 -6.32 -68.46 43.72
C ILE A 1043 -5.17 -69.47 43.73
N ASN A 1044 -4.28 -69.39 42.73
CA ASN A 1044 -3.14 -70.32 42.55
C ASN A 1044 -3.54 -71.81 42.51
N ASP A 1045 -4.79 -72.14 42.16
CA ASP A 1045 -5.26 -73.52 41.97
C ASP A 1045 -4.61 -74.23 40.77
N LEU A 1046 -4.10 -73.44 39.81
CA LEU A 1046 -3.52 -73.88 38.56
C LEU A 1046 -2.07 -73.38 38.44
N TRP A 1047 -1.19 -74.18 37.84
CA TRP A 1047 0.19 -73.76 37.60
C TRP A 1047 0.29 -73.00 36.27
N ILE A 1048 0.55 -71.70 36.31
CA ILE A 1048 0.71 -70.87 35.12
C ILE A 1048 2.21 -70.71 34.80
N ILE A 1049 2.58 -70.97 33.55
CA ILE A 1049 3.93 -70.86 33.02
C ILE A 1049 3.94 -69.72 31.99
N GLU A 1050 4.41 -68.54 32.38
CA GLU A 1050 4.43 -67.35 31.51
C GLU A 1050 5.33 -67.55 30.29
N GLY A 1051 4.83 -67.20 29.09
CA GLY A 1051 5.55 -67.34 27.83
C GLY A 1051 5.54 -68.75 27.23
N ILE A 1052 4.84 -69.72 27.82
CA ILE A 1052 4.76 -71.09 27.26
C ILE A 1052 3.87 -71.16 26.02
N GLU A 1053 2.93 -70.22 25.88
CA GLU A 1053 2.03 -70.05 24.75
C GLU A 1053 2.75 -69.80 23.42
N TYR A 1054 3.97 -69.24 23.44
CA TYR A 1054 4.81 -69.07 22.26
C TYR A 1054 5.44 -70.38 21.77
N TYR A 1055 5.33 -71.46 22.55
CA TYR A 1055 5.90 -72.77 22.24
C TYR A 1055 4.80 -73.84 22.24
N PRO A 1056 3.89 -73.87 21.24
CA PRO A 1056 2.76 -74.81 21.21
C PRO A 1056 3.21 -76.28 21.19
N GLU A 1057 4.44 -76.59 20.79
CA GLU A 1057 5.02 -77.93 20.80
C GLU A 1057 5.74 -78.30 22.12
N ASN A 1058 5.56 -77.50 23.17
CA ASN A 1058 6.27 -77.71 24.43
C ASN A 1058 5.92 -79.07 25.08
N THR A 1059 6.79 -79.54 25.97
CA THR A 1059 6.50 -80.68 26.84
C THR A 1059 6.85 -80.35 28.28
N VAL A 1060 5.86 -80.36 29.17
CA VAL A 1060 6.03 -80.14 30.61
C VAL A 1060 6.03 -81.49 31.32
N SER A 1061 7.06 -81.75 32.14
CA SER A 1061 7.21 -82.95 32.96
C SER A 1061 7.48 -82.56 34.41
N ILE A 1062 6.80 -83.19 35.37
CA ILE A 1062 6.94 -82.94 36.82
C ILE A 1062 7.31 -84.25 37.53
N TYR A 1063 8.22 -84.15 38.49
CA TYR A 1063 8.84 -85.23 39.23
C TYR A 1063 8.69 -85.02 40.74
N ASN A 1064 8.53 -86.09 41.50
CA ASN A 1064 8.56 -86.04 42.96
C ASN A 1064 10.01 -85.93 43.49
N ARG A 1065 10.18 -85.76 44.80
CA ARG A 1065 11.50 -85.67 45.46
C ARG A 1065 12.40 -86.91 45.32
N TRP A 1066 11.85 -88.05 44.92
CA TRP A 1066 12.60 -89.30 44.70
C TRP A 1066 13.01 -89.46 43.23
N GLY A 1067 12.64 -88.52 42.35
CA GLY A 1067 12.95 -88.55 40.93
C GLY A 1067 11.92 -89.28 40.05
N ASP A 1068 10.80 -89.76 40.62
CA ASP A 1068 9.74 -90.39 39.81
C ASP A 1068 8.91 -89.32 39.10
N MET A 1069 8.64 -89.51 37.81
CA MET A 1069 7.76 -88.65 37.03
C MET A 1069 6.30 -88.85 37.46
N VAL A 1070 5.66 -87.79 37.95
CA VAL A 1070 4.28 -87.80 38.45
C VAL A 1070 3.29 -87.18 37.45
N PHE A 1071 3.77 -86.28 36.60
CA PHE A 1071 2.95 -85.63 35.58
C PHE A 1071 3.75 -85.38 34.31
N GLN A 1072 3.13 -85.55 33.16
CA GLN A 1072 3.68 -85.09 31.89
C GLN A 1072 2.56 -84.76 30.90
N ILE A 1073 2.74 -83.69 30.14
CA ILE A 1073 1.83 -83.31 29.06
C ILE A 1073 2.61 -82.64 27.93
N ARG A 1074 2.08 -82.77 26.70
CA ARG A 1074 2.53 -82.01 25.53
C ARG A 1074 1.57 -80.87 25.26
N ASP A 1075 2.07 -79.80 24.68
CA ASP A 1075 1.32 -78.60 24.29
C ASP A 1075 0.65 -77.95 25.52
N TYR A 1076 1.43 -77.75 26.60
CA TYR A 1076 0.93 -77.06 27.80
C TYR A 1076 0.57 -75.62 27.44
N ASP A 1077 -0.64 -75.18 27.74
CA ASP A 1077 -1.24 -73.96 27.16
C ASP A 1077 -1.79 -72.97 28.20
N ASN A 1078 -1.53 -73.20 29.50
CA ASN A 1078 -2.09 -72.44 30.62
C ASN A 1078 -3.63 -72.39 30.69
N GLN A 1079 -4.36 -73.14 29.87
CA GLN A 1079 -5.83 -73.08 29.78
C GLN A 1079 -6.46 -74.47 29.85
N SER A 1080 -6.37 -75.24 28.77
CA SER A 1080 -7.05 -76.54 28.62
C SER A 1080 -6.14 -77.73 29.00
N LYS A 1081 -4.82 -77.54 28.90
CA LYS A 1081 -3.76 -78.52 29.15
C LYS A 1081 -2.82 -77.97 30.22
N ILE A 1082 -3.31 -77.98 31.47
CA ILE A 1082 -2.66 -77.36 32.63
C ILE A 1082 -2.50 -78.33 33.80
N PHE A 1083 -1.48 -78.10 34.64
CA PHE A 1083 -1.25 -78.86 35.85
C PHE A 1083 -2.02 -78.29 37.04
N THR A 1084 -2.86 -79.12 37.63
CA THR A 1084 -3.79 -78.75 38.73
C THR A 1084 -3.43 -79.43 40.06
N GLY A 1085 -2.22 -79.98 40.18
CA GLY A 1085 -1.81 -80.76 41.35
C GLY A 1085 -2.28 -82.23 41.34
N LEU A 1086 -2.77 -82.74 40.19
CA LEU A 1086 -3.13 -84.14 39.99
C LEU A 1086 -2.04 -84.89 39.21
N ALA A 1087 -1.72 -86.11 39.63
CA ALA A 1087 -0.80 -86.97 38.88
C ALA A 1087 -1.50 -87.61 37.67
N ASN A 1088 -0.84 -87.61 36.50
CA ASN A 1088 -1.31 -88.33 35.31
C ASN A 1088 -0.35 -89.46 34.87
N ARG A 1089 0.70 -89.74 35.66
CA ARG A 1089 1.62 -90.87 35.47
C ARG A 1089 1.57 -91.82 36.67
N LEU A 1090 1.78 -93.12 36.39
CA LEU A 1090 1.73 -94.20 37.38
C LEU A 1090 2.90 -94.11 38.35
N THR A 1091 2.62 -93.76 39.61
CA THR A 1091 3.50 -94.01 40.75
C THR A 1091 2.85 -95.02 41.69
N ARG A 1092 3.61 -95.57 42.66
CA ARG A 1092 3.09 -96.46 43.72
C ARG A 1092 2.01 -95.80 44.61
N LEU A 1093 1.64 -94.54 44.34
CA LEU A 1093 0.64 -93.72 45.05
C LEU A 1093 -0.71 -93.62 44.31
N GLY A 1094 -0.85 -94.23 43.11
CA GLY A 1094 -2.07 -94.14 42.29
C GLY A 1094 -2.22 -92.81 41.53
N ALA A 1095 -3.09 -92.77 40.51
CA ALA A 1095 -3.40 -91.59 39.71
C ALA A 1095 -4.34 -90.65 40.48
N GLY A 1096 -3.81 -90.02 41.54
CA GLY A 1096 -4.57 -89.21 42.48
C GLY A 1096 -3.95 -87.85 42.74
N ALA A 1097 -4.60 -87.12 43.63
CA ALA A 1097 -4.22 -85.80 44.08
C ALA A 1097 -2.85 -85.83 44.78
N LEU A 1098 -1.86 -85.11 44.26
CA LEU A 1098 -0.49 -85.12 44.79
C LEU A 1098 -0.43 -84.50 46.19
N PRO A 1099 0.33 -85.06 47.15
CA PRO A 1099 0.46 -84.50 48.50
C PRO A 1099 1.24 -83.17 48.50
N SER A 1100 1.02 -82.35 49.53
CA SER A 1100 1.80 -81.11 49.72
C SER A 1100 3.30 -81.40 49.81
N GLY A 1101 4.11 -80.64 49.09
CA GLY A 1101 5.56 -80.82 49.03
C GLY A 1101 6.20 -80.13 47.82
N THR A 1102 7.52 -80.22 47.74
CA THR A 1102 8.30 -79.70 46.61
C THR A 1102 8.43 -80.78 45.53
N TYR A 1103 8.06 -80.40 44.32
CA TYR A 1103 8.20 -81.15 43.08
C TYR A 1103 9.24 -80.48 42.20
N PHE A 1104 9.79 -81.22 41.24
CA PHE A 1104 10.76 -80.69 40.28
C PHE A 1104 10.18 -80.77 38.88
N PHE A 1105 10.44 -79.79 38.04
CA PHE A 1105 9.90 -79.78 36.68
C PHE A 1105 10.98 -79.66 35.62
N ASN A 1106 10.59 -80.09 34.41
CA ASN A 1106 11.37 -80.01 33.19
C ASN A 1106 10.42 -79.62 32.06
N ILE A 1107 10.65 -78.46 31.44
CA ILE A 1107 9.92 -77.93 30.30
C ILE A 1107 10.85 -77.98 29.10
N LYS A 1108 10.45 -78.70 28.05
CA LYS A 1108 11.18 -78.74 26.79
C LYS A 1108 10.43 -77.94 25.75
N HIS A 1109 11.14 -77.11 24.99
CA HIS A 1109 10.58 -76.38 23.86
C HIS A 1109 11.62 -76.24 22.73
N PRO A 1110 11.18 -76.05 21.47
CA PRO A 1110 12.08 -75.75 20.36
C PRO A 1110 12.73 -74.36 20.50
N ASP A 1111 13.95 -74.22 19.97
CA ASP A 1111 14.72 -72.98 19.87
C ASP A 1111 15.59 -73.00 18.59
N LYS A 1112 16.09 -71.85 18.12
CA LYS A 1112 16.85 -71.68 16.85
C LYS A 1112 18.12 -72.54 16.77
N GLN A 1113 18.64 -73.08 17.88
CA GLN A 1113 19.81 -73.97 17.94
C GLN A 1113 19.50 -75.43 18.35
N GLY A 1114 18.22 -75.80 18.58
CA GLY A 1114 17.85 -77.16 18.99
C GLY A 1114 16.68 -77.21 19.99
N ILE A 1115 16.69 -78.17 20.93
CA ILE A 1115 15.68 -78.26 22.01
C ILE A 1115 16.25 -77.57 23.25
N ASN A 1116 15.64 -76.46 23.67
CA ASN A 1116 15.96 -75.80 24.93
C ASN A 1116 15.16 -76.45 26.08
N THR A 1117 15.74 -76.46 27.28
CA THR A 1117 15.18 -77.16 28.44
C THR A 1117 15.24 -76.29 29.69
N VAL A 1118 14.06 -75.85 30.16
CA VAL A 1118 13.90 -75.09 31.41
C VAL A 1118 13.62 -76.05 32.55
N LYS A 1119 14.39 -75.95 33.65
CA LYS A 1119 14.24 -76.80 34.84
C LYS A 1119 14.07 -75.95 36.08
N GLY A 1120 13.31 -76.46 37.03
CA GLY A 1120 13.09 -75.77 38.30
C GLY A 1120 12.34 -76.64 39.30
N PHE A 1121 11.77 -76.00 40.32
CA PHE A 1121 10.94 -76.66 41.33
C PHE A 1121 9.57 -76.00 41.43
N LEU A 1122 8.58 -76.76 41.86
CA LEU A 1122 7.20 -76.33 42.08
C LEU A 1122 6.78 -76.77 43.48
N VAL A 1123 6.34 -75.83 44.31
CA VAL A 1123 5.83 -76.10 45.65
C VAL A 1123 4.32 -76.27 45.57
N LEU A 1124 3.82 -77.46 45.91
CA LEU A 1124 2.38 -77.71 46.04
C LEU A 1124 1.99 -77.62 47.51
N LYS A 1125 1.00 -76.79 47.84
CA LYS A 1125 0.49 -76.62 49.21
C LYS A 1125 -1.04 -76.68 49.24
N ARG A 1126 -1.61 -77.79 49.71
CA ARG A 1126 -3.03 -77.87 50.05
C ARG A 1126 -3.32 -77.34 51.45
#